data_AF-A0A4S2CSY5-F1
#
_entry.id   AF-A0A4S2CSY5-F1
#
_cell.length_a   1.000
_cell.length_b   1.000
_cell.length_c   1.000
_cell.angle_alpha   90.00
_cell.angle_beta   90.00
_cell.angle_gamma   90.00
#
_symmetry.space_group_name_H-M   'P 1'
#
loop_
_entity.id
_entity.type
_entity.pdbx_description
1 polymer ?
#
loop_
_entity_poly.entity_id
_entity_poly.type
_entity_poly.pdbx_seq_one_letter_code
_entity_poly.pdbx_strand_id
1 'polypeptide(L)'
;MTDHTLLDDPYLALPLDGVRLIEASAGTGKTFTLATLFTRLVVEKGWRIGQILAVTFTDAATQELRKRIRERLALAAQLVERAPSPDDGPDVVLTRALLQRQLARGEETPAALARRLQTAADEIDLAAIFTIHGFCTRVLREHALESGHTFDPPTLLPSERELHDELAADLWRVHANDPATVEALTWLWSTPDALASDLATLIKPLPLLPAATTQTCPDPAPQLDAAAAALAEAIPAHAEDAQAQIASAFDRKVFDGRRAKRPSFDKAFGELFAGVATQHWARGDKTHLGKLLPVNLLAFCRDAEQGQCPSSPLFDALQRWWHAADAREQWLRQAAIVFLHALRAEARARLAELKRIGRVQTYDDLIEGVADALDGPHRATLVRQLRAQYAIALVDEFQDTDDRQWGIFQRVFGRSEETEDAGLAPALFLIGDPKQAIYGFRGGDIHTYLKAKRQADAAPALDRNFRSRPAVLHAIEALYAHAGECAFLEEDIAFEPVHPGSTRSDDDFLRDGAPAPGLTVRVLHNPDGGALKADASRQQASDACVAEIHRILVQARQGRALLRGHPVQPGDIAVLVRSHKEATRIQQALGAVGIPAVAAGKQSLYATDEAHELRLLLLALLQPADEGRLRAALSTVLLGEDAQAIDAMEREGESQRTFQLRLLLWRERWQRGGPFAVIADLCAEHAERLLGLLDGERRLTNYLQLGELLQQAAGHTLGMHGLLDWLQVQMAHADQNDEQQLLRLESDARRVQIITLHKSKGLEYPLVFLPFVGIDGGGNRADSNCTVHANGRRELHWKLDRDEAWNAAVERAALEQNAEDARLLYVGLTRAEHALWIAAGDLTGLARTRLAPMLSDLDALRSHPDIAVVEGPAEPRPAQLAFVAEGELPPVRALTRRVPHDWWVYSFTQLAHADAGHDTEAAATEAPAPAADEPAGIDPAVEAGPDTVAGADPVDPRFTGSRFGNVLHDALENTDFARWAGWQPGQPAPEEQAQVLRDALAQEGYADEDLDDGVDMLTALVGQTLTVALPEGGALHDVPADARRAEIEFHFAMQPTAVPALLDLLHAHGLVRERRGFGTRRRLEGLMTGKIDLTYVRDGRWYVLDYKSNRLPGYDPARLAIAMQHSEYDLQALIYTVALHRWLRFRLGAQYDLARDMGGIRYLFCRGLDATRADSPGVYAHRFDPVLVDAMDALFAGGEHAQARMAARARGEA
;
A
#
# COMPACT_ATOMS: atom_id res chain seq x y z
N MET A 1 -32.89 3.36 -41.77
CA MET A 1 -33.52 2.02 -41.82
C MET A 1 -34.30 1.81 -40.53
N THR A 2 -35.44 1.16 -40.63
CA THR A 2 -36.59 1.15 -39.71
C THR A 2 -36.34 0.56 -38.31
N ASP A 3 -36.90 1.25 -37.31
CA ASP A 3 -36.98 1.05 -35.85
C ASP A 3 -37.48 -0.33 -35.32
N HIS A 4 -37.66 -1.32 -36.19
CA HIS A 4 -38.31 -2.58 -35.81
C HIS A 4 -37.38 -3.62 -35.14
N THR A 5 -36.05 -3.45 -35.18
CA THR A 5 -35.11 -4.46 -34.64
C THR A 5 -34.83 -4.34 -33.15
N LEU A 6 -35.11 -3.19 -32.52
CA LEU A 6 -34.90 -2.99 -31.07
C LEU A 6 -36.04 -3.57 -30.20
N LEU A 7 -37.20 -3.83 -30.80
CA LEU A 7 -38.36 -4.45 -30.12
C LEU A 7 -38.19 -5.98 -29.92
N ASP A 8 -37.29 -6.61 -30.68
CA ASP A 8 -36.96 -8.03 -30.62
C ASP A 8 -35.60 -8.27 -29.92
N ASP A 9 -35.28 -7.50 -28.88
CA ASP A 9 -34.10 -7.78 -28.05
C ASP A 9 -34.29 -9.13 -27.31
N PRO A 10 -33.46 -10.15 -27.59
CA PRO A 10 -33.65 -11.49 -27.04
C PRO A 10 -33.47 -11.52 -25.51
N TYR A 11 -32.80 -10.52 -24.93
CA TYR A 11 -32.64 -10.36 -23.49
C TYR A 11 -33.85 -9.77 -22.80
N LEU A 12 -34.85 -9.24 -23.51
CA LEU A 12 -36.15 -8.96 -22.91
C LEU A 12 -36.95 -10.24 -22.69
N ALA A 13 -36.78 -11.25 -23.54
CA ALA A 13 -37.50 -12.53 -23.45
C ALA A 13 -36.80 -13.57 -22.54
N LEU A 14 -35.52 -13.37 -22.22
CA LEU A 14 -34.72 -14.29 -21.42
C LEU A 14 -35.37 -14.55 -20.04
N PRO A 15 -35.55 -15.82 -19.61
CA PRO A 15 -35.99 -16.16 -18.26
C PRO A 15 -35.03 -15.60 -17.21
N LEU A 16 -35.58 -15.03 -16.13
CA LEU A 16 -34.82 -14.43 -15.02
C LEU A 16 -34.53 -15.43 -13.89
N ASP A 17 -34.30 -16.69 -14.25
CA ASP A 17 -34.05 -17.82 -13.36
C ASP A 17 -33.13 -18.85 -14.02
N GLY A 18 -32.68 -19.83 -13.22
CA GLY A 18 -31.77 -20.88 -13.65
C GLY A 18 -30.30 -20.48 -13.53
N VAL A 19 -29.45 -21.30 -14.14
CA VAL A 19 -28.01 -21.00 -14.33
C VAL A 19 -27.84 -20.65 -15.80
N ARG A 20 -27.56 -19.37 -16.10
CA ARG A 20 -27.47 -18.85 -17.47
C ARG A 20 -26.06 -18.39 -17.80
N LEU A 21 -25.53 -18.77 -18.95
CA LEU A 21 -24.25 -18.26 -19.47
C LEU A 21 -24.49 -17.35 -20.67
N ILE A 22 -24.00 -16.11 -20.57
CA ILE A 22 -24.06 -15.09 -21.61
C ILE A 22 -22.65 -14.88 -22.17
N GLU A 23 -22.42 -15.32 -23.41
CA GLU A 23 -21.16 -15.07 -24.11
C GLU A 23 -21.18 -13.69 -24.76
N ALA A 24 -20.21 -12.86 -24.39
CA ALA A 24 -20.14 -11.46 -24.74
C ALA A 24 -18.79 -11.10 -25.37
N SER A 25 -18.67 -11.24 -26.69
CA SER A 25 -17.46 -10.89 -27.44
C SER A 25 -17.00 -9.43 -27.22
N ALA A 26 -15.76 -9.12 -27.57
CA ALA A 26 -15.21 -7.78 -27.34
C ALA A 26 -16.08 -6.68 -27.96
N GLY A 27 -16.43 -5.67 -27.16
CA GLY A 27 -17.18 -4.49 -27.62
C GLY A 27 -18.68 -4.71 -27.90
N THR A 28 -19.26 -5.86 -27.52
CA THR A 28 -20.67 -6.19 -27.87
C THR A 28 -21.73 -5.68 -26.88
N GLY A 29 -21.34 -4.84 -25.93
CA GLY A 29 -22.29 -4.19 -25.01
C GLY A 29 -22.57 -4.96 -23.73
N LYS A 30 -21.64 -5.81 -23.26
CA LYS A 30 -21.75 -6.57 -22.00
C LYS A 30 -22.33 -5.77 -20.82
N THR A 31 -21.75 -4.60 -20.52
CA THR A 31 -22.19 -3.74 -19.41
C THR A 31 -23.60 -3.17 -19.63
N PHE A 32 -23.98 -2.92 -20.89
CA PHE A 32 -25.33 -2.49 -21.24
C PHE A 32 -26.36 -3.60 -21.01
N THR A 33 -26.02 -4.83 -21.40
CA THR A 33 -26.85 -6.02 -21.16
C THR A 33 -26.99 -6.28 -19.66
N LEU A 34 -25.91 -6.17 -18.88
CA LEU A 34 -25.94 -6.29 -17.42
C LEU A 34 -26.85 -5.24 -16.77
N ALA A 35 -26.71 -3.96 -17.15
CA ALA A 35 -27.58 -2.89 -16.63
C ALA A 35 -29.05 -3.11 -17.02
N THR A 36 -29.31 -3.65 -18.21
CA THR A 36 -30.66 -4.02 -18.68
C THR A 36 -31.22 -5.18 -17.86
N LEU A 37 -30.46 -6.26 -17.64
CA LEU A 37 -30.88 -7.40 -16.81
C LEU A 37 -31.14 -6.96 -15.36
N PHE A 38 -30.27 -6.15 -14.78
CA PHE A 38 -30.47 -5.59 -13.44
C PHE A 38 -31.79 -4.80 -13.36
N THR A 39 -32.03 -3.94 -14.36
CA THR A 39 -33.28 -3.17 -14.44
C THR A 39 -34.49 -4.08 -14.61
N ARG A 40 -34.40 -5.16 -15.40
CA ARG A 40 -35.47 -6.17 -15.53
C ARG A 40 -35.78 -6.86 -14.21
N LEU A 41 -34.76 -7.20 -13.42
CA LEU A 41 -34.94 -7.82 -12.10
C LEU A 41 -35.70 -6.88 -11.13
N VAL A 42 -35.37 -5.60 -11.15
CA VAL A 42 -36.14 -4.60 -10.39
C VAL A 42 -37.56 -4.50 -10.94
N VAL A 43 -37.75 -4.25 -12.24
CA VAL A 43 -39.07 -4.00 -12.85
C VAL A 43 -39.99 -5.22 -12.78
N GLU A 44 -39.54 -6.38 -13.27
CA GLU A 44 -40.36 -7.58 -13.46
C GLU A 44 -40.48 -8.47 -12.21
N LYS A 45 -39.44 -8.56 -11.38
CA LYS A 45 -39.44 -9.42 -10.16
C LYS A 45 -39.76 -8.67 -8.88
N GLY A 46 -39.73 -7.34 -8.89
CA GLY A 46 -40.02 -6.56 -7.70
C GLY A 46 -38.89 -6.52 -6.67
N TRP A 47 -37.70 -7.01 -7.01
CA TRP A 47 -36.59 -7.13 -6.06
C TRP A 47 -35.99 -5.77 -5.71
N ARG A 48 -35.58 -5.61 -4.45
CA ARG A 48 -34.81 -4.45 -4.02
C ARG A 48 -33.38 -4.57 -4.56
N ILE A 49 -32.75 -3.44 -4.82
CA ILE A 49 -31.37 -3.38 -5.35
C ILE A 49 -30.34 -4.12 -4.48
N GLY A 50 -30.55 -4.18 -3.15
CA GLY A 50 -29.68 -4.91 -2.22
C GLY A 50 -29.84 -6.44 -2.30
N GLN A 51 -30.90 -6.93 -2.94
CA GLN A 51 -31.15 -8.36 -3.14
C GLN A 51 -30.58 -8.89 -4.45
N ILE A 52 -30.05 -8.02 -5.31
CA ILE A 52 -29.43 -8.40 -6.59
C ILE A 52 -27.92 -8.26 -6.41
N LEU A 53 -27.24 -9.39 -6.25
CA LEU A 53 -25.79 -9.41 -6.15
C LEU A 53 -25.19 -9.28 -7.56
N ALA A 54 -24.38 -8.24 -7.78
CA ALA A 54 -23.59 -8.09 -8.99
C ALA A 54 -22.10 -8.07 -8.61
N VAL A 55 -21.33 -8.98 -9.20
CA VAL A 55 -19.91 -9.16 -8.87
C VAL A 55 -19.04 -8.91 -10.08
N THR A 56 -17.98 -8.11 -9.93
CA THR A 56 -16.99 -7.81 -10.97
C THR A 56 -15.57 -8.12 -10.50
N PHE A 57 -14.60 -8.14 -11.42
CA PHE A 57 -13.20 -8.44 -11.07
C PHE A 57 -12.43 -7.22 -10.49
N THR A 58 -12.77 -5.99 -10.87
CA THR A 58 -12.05 -4.77 -10.46
C THR A 58 -12.96 -3.72 -9.83
N ASP A 59 -12.41 -2.87 -8.95
CA ASP A 59 -13.16 -1.77 -8.33
C ASP A 59 -13.63 -0.74 -9.37
N ALA A 60 -12.82 -0.46 -10.39
CA ALA A 60 -13.22 0.42 -11.49
C ALA A 60 -14.47 -0.11 -12.22
N ALA A 61 -14.55 -1.43 -12.47
CA ALA A 61 -15.72 -2.06 -13.06
C ALA A 61 -16.95 -1.97 -12.12
N THR A 62 -16.79 -2.10 -10.80
CA THR A 62 -17.90 -1.91 -9.86
C THR A 62 -18.48 -0.50 -9.94
N GLN A 63 -17.63 0.52 -10.01
CA GLN A 63 -18.04 1.93 -10.05
C GLN A 63 -18.72 2.26 -11.39
N GLU A 64 -18.16 1.77 -12.49
CA GLU A 64 -18.77 1.92 -13.81
C GLU A 64 -20.15 1.25 -13.86
N LEU A 65 -20.26 -0.01 -13.42
CA LEU A 65 -21.51 -0.75 -13.40
C LEU A 65 -22.55 -0.06 -12.51
N ARG A 66 -22.15 0.42 -11.33
CA ARG A 66 -23.00 1.19 -10.41
C ARG A 66 -23.54 2.46 -11.07
N LYS A 67 -22.67 3.22 -11.75
CA LYS A 67 -23.06 4.43 -12.49
C LYS A 67 -24.07 4.09 -13.59
N ARG A 68 -23.78 3.09 -14.42
CA ARG A 68 -24.67 2.70 -15.54
C ARG A 68 -26.03 2.21 -15.05
N ILE A 69 -26.08 1.42 -13.97
CA ILE A 69 -27.35 0.97 -13.36
C ILE A 69 -28.13 2.17 -12.82
N ARG A 70 -27.48 3.11 -12.13
CA ARG A 70 -28.11 4.36 -11.65
C ARG A 70 -28.77 5.13 -12.78
N GLU A 71 -28.02 5.38 -13.86
CA GLU A 71 -28.50 6.09 -15.05
C GLU A 71 -29.68 5.36 -15.70
N ARG A 72 -29.61 4.03 -15.79
CA ARG A 72 -30.68 3.19 -16.37
C ARG A 72 -31.96 3.21 -15.54
N LEU A 73 -31.85 3.11 -14.21
CA LEU A 73 -32.99 3.16 -13.29
C LEU A 73 -33.63 4.55 -13.24
N ALA A 74 -32.82 5.61 -13.21
CA ALA A 74 -33.31 6.99 -13.28
C ALA A 74 -34.02 7.26 -14.61
N LEU A 75 -33.46 6.78 -15.72
CA LEU A 75 -34.12 6.83 -17.02
C LEU A 75 -35.46 6.07 -17.00
N ALA A 76 -35.49 4.85 -16.45
CA ALA A 76 -36.71 4.07 -16.34
C ALA A 76 -37.79 4.79 -15.52
N ALA A 77 -37.44 5.40 -14.39
CA ALA A 77 -38.36 6.18 -13.56
C ALA A 77 -38.98 7.36 -14.33
N GLN A 78 -38.17 8.10 -15.09
CA GLN A 78 -38.63 9.22 -15.92
C GLN A 78 -39.55 8.77 -17.08
N LEU A 79 -39.28 7.59 -17.66
CA LEU A 79 -40.01 7.09 -18.83
C LEU A 79 -41.40 6.52 -18.51
N VAL A 80 -41.72 6.24 -17.25
CA VAL A 80 -43.04 5.72 -16.86
C VAL A 80 -44.17 6.68 -17.26
N GLU A 81 -43.95 8.00 -17.13
CA GLU A 81 -44.96 9.03 -17.40
C GLU A 81 -44.70 9.84 -18.69
N ARG A 82 -43.51 9.68 -19.31
CA ARG A 82 -43.10 10.41 -20.52
C ARG A 82 -43.64 9.75 -21.80
N ALA A 83 -44.27 10.52 -22.68
CA ALA A 83 -44.74 10.04 -23.99
C ALA A 83 -43.57 9.65 -24.95
N PRO A 84 -43.79 8.77 -25.95
CA PRO A 84 -42.80 8.43 -26.98
C PRO A 84 -42.40 9.64 -27.82
N SER A 85 -41.10 9.77 -28.12
CA SER A 85 -40.58 10.77 -29.06
C SER A 85 -39.96 10.08 -30.28
N PRO A 86 -40.05 10.65 -31.51
CA PRO A 86 -39.34 10.13 -32.68
C PRO A 86 -37.81 10.19 -32.54
N ASP A 87 -37.30 11.08 -31.69
CA ASP A 87 -35.87 11.29 -31.43
C ASP A 87 -35.36 10.46 -30.23
N ASP A 88 -36.16 9.51 -29.72
CA ASP A 88 -35.76 8.66 -28.59
C ASP A 88 -34.63 7.71 -29.03
N GLY A 89 -33.51 7.74 -28.30
CA GLY A 89 -32.38 6.84 -28.55
C GLY A 89 -32.71 5.37 -28.23
N PRO A 90 -31.84 4.41 -28.66
CA PRO A 90 -32.07 2.97 -28.50
C PRO A 90 -32.36 2.56 -27.05
N ASP A 91 -31.62 3.15 -26.13
CA ASP A 91 -31.76 2.97 -24.69
C ASP A 91 -33.17 3.30 -24.18
N VAL A 92 -33.75 4.39 -24.69
CA VAL A 92 -35.09 4.86 -24.31
C VAL A 92 -36.16 3.92 -24.84
N VAL A 93 -36.02 3.48 -26.09
CA VAL A 93 -36.94 2.55 -26.74
C VAL A 93 -36.97 1.22 -25.99
N LEU A 94 -35.81 0.65 -25.66
CA LEU A 94 -35.70 -0.63 -24.95
C LEU A 94 -36.30 -0.56 -23.54
N THR A 95 -35.95 0.48 -22.76
CA THR A 95 -36.51 0.68 -21.41
C THR A 95 -38.02 0.87 -21.45
N ARG A 96 -38.53 1.62 -22.45
CA ARG A 96 -39.97 1.81 -22.62
C ARG A 96 -40.68 0.50 -22.91
N ALA A 97 -40.13 -0.36 -23.77
CA ALA A 97 -40.70 -1.68 -24.07
C ALA A 97 -40.79 -2.54 -22.79
N LEU A 98 -39.74 -2.53 -21.96
CA LEU A 98 -39.73 -3.21 -20.66
C LEU A 98 -40.84 -2.70 -19.73
N LEU A 99 -40.96 -1.38 -19.56
CA LEU A 99 -41.98 -0.76 -18.71
C LEU A 99 -43.40 -1.06 -19.20
N GLN A 100 -43.63 -0.97 -20.52
CA GLN A 100 -44.93 -1.27 -21.12
C GLN A 100 -45.33 -2.74 -20.88
N ARG A 101 -44.38 -3.68 -21.00
CA ARG A 101 -44.64 -5.10 -20.73
C ARG A 101 -45.03 -5.35 -19.28
N GLN A 102 -44.41 -4.66 -18.33
CA GLN A 102 -44.76 -4.78 -16.92
C GLN A 102 -46.11 -4.12 -16.60
N LEU A 103 -46.36 -2.92 -17.11
CA LEU A 103 -47.64 -2.22 -16.93
C LEU A 103 -48.82 -2.99 -17.56
N ALA A 104 -48.59 -3.68 -18.68
CA ALA A 104 -49.59 -4.53 -19.32
C ALA A 104 -50.01 -5.75 -18.48
N ARG A 105 -49.19 -6.20 -17.51
CA ARG A 105 -49.57 -7.26 -16.55
C ARG A 105 -50.60 -6.79 -15.52
N GLY A 106 -50.73 -5.49 -15.30
CA GLY A 106 -51.77 -4.89 -14.43
C GLY A 106 -51.53 -5.07 -12.92
N GLU A 107 -50.35 -5.51 -12.50
CA GLU A 107 -50.03 -5.80 -11.09
C GLU A 107 -49.73 -4.53 -10.26
N GLU A 108 -49.29 -3.44 -10.90
CA GLU A 108 -48.85 -2.21 -10.23
C GLU A 108 -49.26 -0.97 -11.06
N THR A 109 -49.63 0.13 -10.38
CA THR A 109 -49.96 1.40 -11.06
C THR A 109 -48.69 2.10 -11.58
N PRO A 110 -48.76 2.89 -12.68
CA PRO A 110 -47.62 3.65 -13.18
C PRO A 110 -46.93 4.51 -12.10
N ALA A 111 -47.70 5.21 -11.27
CA ALA A 111 -47.16 6.05 -10.19
C ALA A 111 -46.49 5.25 -9.06
N ALA A 112 -46.86 3.99 -8.85
CA ALA A 112 -46.19 3.11 -7.89
C ALA A 112 -44.86 2.58 -8.48
N LEU A 113 -44.87 2.14 -9.75
CA LEU A 113 -43.68 1.70 -10.47
C LEU A 113 -42.64 2.83 -10.58
N ALA A 114 -43.06 4.04 -10.93
CA ALA A 114 -42.17 5.21 -11.01
C ALA A 114 -41.51 5.52 -9.66
N ARG A 115 -42.29 5.50 -8.56
CA ARG A 115 -41.75 5.69 -7.21
C ARG A 115 -40.75 4.59 -6.84
N ARG A 116 -41.07 3.33 -7.11
CA ARG A 116 -40.17 2.19 -6.84
C ARG A 116 -38.85 2.30 -7.60
N LEU A 117 -38.89 2.72 -8.86
CA LEU A 117 -37.70 2.94 -9.68
C LEU A 117 -36.89 4.16 -9.22
N GLN A 118 -37.55 5.25 -8.81
CA GLN A 118 -36.87 6.41 -8.23
C GLN A 118 -36.17 6.04 -6.91
N THR A 119 -36.86 5.35 -6.01
CA THR A 119 -36.25 4.84 -4.77
C THR A 119 -35.06 3.92 -5.07
N ALA A 120 -35.18 3.01 -6.05
CA ALA A 120 -34.07 2.16 -6.47
C ALA A 120 -32.87 2.96 -7.03
N ALA A 121 -33.12 4.07 -7.75
CA ALA A 121 -32.07 4.96 -8.25
C ALA A 121 -31.40 5.77 -7.12
N ASP A 122 -32.18 6.21 -6.13
CA ASP A 122 -31.69 6.97 -4.97
C ASP A 122 -30.91 6.08 -3.99
N GLU A 123 -31.37 4.84 -3.78
CA GLU A 123 -30.74 3.87 -2.87
C GLU A 123 -29.54 3.15 -3.48
N ILE A 124 -29.15 3.43 -4.73
CA ILE A 124 -28.09 2.73 -5.46
C ILE A 124 -26.74 2.59 -4.71
N ASP A 125 -26.46 3.48 -3.74
CA ASP A 125 -25.28 3.36 -2.90
C ASP A 125 -25.31 2.13 -1.97
N LEU A 126 -26.51 1.62 -1.68
CA LEU A 126 -26.81 0.38 -0.95
C LEU A 126 -26.88 -0.86 -1.86
N ALA A 127 -26.70 -0.71 -3.18
CA ALA A 127 -26.74 -1.84 -4.10
C ALA A 127 -25.61 -2.83 -3.81
N ALA A 128 -25.92 -4.13 -3.93
CA ALA A 128 -24.97 -5.21 -3.72
C ALA A 128 -24.07 -5.40 -4.96
N ILE A 129 -23.33 -4.34 -5.31
CA ILE A 129 -22.37 -4.32 -6.42
C ILE A 129 -20.96 -4.29 -5.82
N PHE A 130 -20.25 -5.41 -5.89
CA PHE A 130 -18.96 -5.61 -5.22
C PHE A 130 -17.94 -6.24 -6.17
N THR A 131 -16.66 -6.17 -5.79
CA THR A 131 -15.67 -7.12 -6.32
C THR A 131 -15.88 -8.50 -5.69
N ILE A 132 -15.31 -9.56 -6.27
CA ILE A 132 -15.35 -10.90 -5.65
C ILE A 132 -14.81 -10.84 -4.21
N HIS A 133 -13.68 -10.18 -4.00
CA HIS A 133 -13.10 -9.98 -2.67
C HIS A 133 -14.03 -9.18 -1.75
N GLY A 134 -14.61 -8.07 -2.23
CA GLY A 134 -15.53 -7.26 -1.44
C GLY A 134 -16.78 -8.02 -1.01
N PHE A 135 -17.30 -8.90 -1.87
CA PHE A 135 -18.36 -9.83 -1.53
C PHE A 135 -17.89 -10.80 -0.41
N CYS A 136 -16.73 -11.43 -0.56
CA CYS A 136 -16.21 -12.35 0.44
C CYS A 136 -15.95 -11.67 1.80
N THR A 137 -15.34 -10.49 1.83
CA THR A 137 -15.16 -9.70 3.07
C THR A 137 -16.49 -9.45 3.76
N ARG A 138 -17.53 -9.09 3.00
CA ARG A 138 -18.85 -8.84 3.56
C ARG A 138 -19.46 -10.12 4.13
N VAL A 139 -19.37 -11.24 3.42
CA VAL A 139 -19.87 -12.54 3.90
C VAL A 139 -19.18 -12.94 5.20
N LEU A 140 -17.85 -12.87 5.25
CA LEU A 140 -17.07 -13.22 6.45
C LEU A 140 -17.42 -12.33 7.65
N ARG A 141 -17.68 -11.04 7.42
CA ARG A 141 -18.03 -10.08 8.47
C ARG A 141 -19.48 -10.23 8.96
N GLU A 142 -20.44 -10.38 8.05
CA GLU A 142 -21.87 -10.47 8.39
C GLU A 142 -22.24 -11.85 8.96
N HIS A 143 -21.54 -12.90 8.53
CA HIS A 143 -21.71 -14.29 8.96
C HIS A 143 -20.47 -14.80 9.70
N ALA A 144 -19.91 -13.97 10.59
CA ALA A 144 -18.69 -14.28 11.34
C ALA A 144 -18.82 -15.55 12.21
N LEU A 145 -20.01 -15.83 12.73
CA LEU A 145 -20.28 -17.02 13.55
C LEU A 145 -20.27 -18.31 12.71
N GLU A 146 -20.90 -18.27 11.54
CA GLU A 146 -20.94 -19.39 10.61
C GLU A 146 -19.58 -19.61 9.91
N SER A 147 -18.79 -18.55 9.72
CA SER A 147 -17.47 -18.59 9.10
C SER A 147 -16.29 -18.76 10.06
N GLY A 148 -16.53 -18.71 11.39
CA GLY A 148 -15.48 -18.82 12.40
C GLY A 148 -14.51 -17.64 12.48
N HIS A 149 -14.87 -16.48 11.91
CA HIS A 149 -14.05 -15.27 11.89
C HIS A 149 -14.30 -14.36 13.11
N THR A 150 -13.33 -13.48 13.42
CA THR A 150 -13.46 -12.48 14.48
C THR A 150 -14.32 -11.29 14.04
N PHE A 151 -14.98 -10.62 15.00
CA PHE A 151 -15.74 -9.39 14.72
C PHE A 151 -14.84 -8.19 14.39
N ASP A 152 -13.65 -8.15 14.98
CA ASP A 152 -12.62 -7.19 14.60
C ASP A 152 -12.00 -7.63 13.27
N PRO A 153 -12.06 -6.81 12.21
CA PRO A 153 -11.53 -7.16 10.91
C PRO A 153 -10.00 -7.26 10.98
N PRO A 154 -9.40 -8.34 10.47
CA PRO A 154 -7.95 -8.42 10.29
C PRO A 154 -7.44 -7.30 9.39
N THR A 155 -6.18 -6.91 9.61
CA THR A 155 -5.49 -5.98 8.72
C THR A 155 -5.27 -6.64 7.37
N LEU A 156 -5.80 -6.06 6.31
CA LEU A 156 -5.65 -6.60 4.97
C LEU A 156 -4.27 -6.23 4.41
N LEU A 157 -3.43 -7.23 4.14
CA LEU A 157 -2.12 -7.05 3.54
C LEU A 157 -2.21 -7.10 2.00
N PRO A 158 -1.58 -6.16 1.29
CA PRO A 158 -1.52 -6.19 -0.18
C PRO A 158 -0.55 -7.27 -0.71
N SER A 159 0.42 -7.71 0.10
CA SER A 159 1.46 -8.68 -0.27
C SER A 159 1.88 -9.53 0.93
N GLU A 160 2.15 -10.82 0.69
CA GLU A 160 2.65 -11.77 1.70
C GLU A 160 4.17 -11.87 1.72
N ARG A 161 4.87 -11.05 0.93
CA ARG A 161 6.31 -11.19 0.72
C ARG A 161 7.10 -11.14 2.03
N GLU A 162 6.80 -10.18 2.90
CA GLU A 162 7.47 -10.06 4.20
C GLU A 162 7.24 -11.30 5.08
N LEU A 163 6.01 -11.82 5.08
CA LEU A 163 5.68 -13.06 5.80
C LEU A 163 6.41 -14.27 5.21
N HIS A 164 6.57 -14.33 3.89
CA HIS A 164 7.33 -15.39 3.23
C HIS A 164 8.83 -15.29 3.51
N ASP A 165 9.40 -14.08 3.53
CA ASP A 165 10.82 -13.85 3.82
C ASP A 165 11.12 -14.24 5.29
N GLU A 166 10.27 -13.84 6.24
CA GLU A 166 10.35 -14.26 7.65
C GLU A 166 10.23 -15.78 7.79
N LEU A 167 9.21 -16.37 7.17
CA LEU A 167 8.96 -17.81 7.22
C LEU A 167 10.12 -18.61 6.60
N ALA A 168 10.67 -18.16 5.47
CA ALA A 168 11.80 -18.82 4.82
C ALA A 168 13.05 -18.79 5.70
N ALA A 169 13.36 -17.64 6.31
CA ALA A 169 14.49 -17.51 7.23
C ALA A 169 14.35 -18.47 8.42
N ASP A 170 13.15 -18.57 8.99
CA ASP A 170 12.87 -19.47 10.12
C ASP A 170 12.93 -20.95 9.75
N LEU A 171 12.30 -21.34 8.63
CA LEU A 171 12.38 -22.71 8.12
C LEU A 171 13.83 -23.08 7.79
N TRP A 172 14.58 -22.19 7.16
CA TRP A 172 15.99 -22.39 6.87
C TRP A 172 16.80 -22.59 8.14
N ARG A 173 16.62 -21.73 9.16
CA ARG A 173 17.32 -21.83 10.45
C ARG A 173 17.03 -23.14 11.17
N VAL A 174 15.80 -23.64 11.11
CA VAL A 174 15.44 -24.93 11.72
C VAL A 174 16.10 -26.09 10.97
N HIS A 175 15.89 -26.17 9.65
CA HIS A 175 16.27 -27.34 8.84
C HIS A 175 17.73 -27.37 8.42
N ALA A 176 18.43 -26.23 8.40
CA ALA A 176 19.87 -26.18 8.14
C ALA A 176 20.71 -26.62 9.37
N ASN A 177 20.13 -26.56 10.57
CA ASN A 177 20.78 -27.01 11.80
C ASN A 177 20.50 -28.49 12.14
N ASP A 178 19.59 -29.15 11.41
CA ASP A 178 19.31 -30.58 11.56
C ASP A 178 20.06 -31.41 10.50
N PRO A 179 21.01 -32.27 10.91
CA PRO A 179 21.74 -33.16 10.00
C PRO A 179 20.84 -34.07 9.15
N ALA A 180 19.63 -34.39 9.60
CA ALA A 180 18.71 -35.25 8.86
C ALA A 180 18.07 -34.55 7.64
N THR A 181 17.95 -33.23 7.67
CA THR A 181 17.23 -32.44 6.66
C THR A 181 18.13 -31.56 5.81
N VAL A 182 19.33 -31.21 6.30
CA VAL A 182 20.22 -30.24 5.64
C VAL A 182 20.59 -30.62 4.19
N GLU A 183 20.83 -31.91 3.92
CA GLU A 183 21.15 -32.37 2.56
C GLU A 183 19.94 -32.26 1.63
N ALA A 184 18.74 -32.58 2.10
CA ALA A 184 17.51 -32.44 1.32
C ALA A 184 17.15 -30.96 1.08
N LEU A 185 17.34 -30.11 2.09
CA LEU A 185 17.15 -28.66 1.98
C LEU A 185 18.10 -28.07 0.92
N THR A 186 19.39 -28.36 1.03
CA THR A 186 20.42 -27.81 0.11
C THR A 186 20.34 -28.38 -1.30
N TRP A 187 19.73 -29.56 -1.47
CA TRP A 187 19.38 -30.10 -2.78
C TRP A 187 18.29 -29.28 -3.48
N LEU A 188 17.28 -28.85 -2.72
CA LEU A 188 16.13 -28.11 -3.25
C LEU A 188 16.44 -26.63 -3.46
N TRP A 189 17.12 -26.00 -2.49
CA TRP A 189 17.42 -24.57 -2.49
C TRP A 189 18.84 -24.29 -2.02
N SER A 190 19.51 -23.35 -2.69
CA SER A 190 20.88 -22.95 -2.35
C SER A 190 20.97 -21.89 -1.25
N THR A 191 19.90 -21.11 -1.05
CA THR A 191 19.83 -19.97 -0.12
C THR A 191 18.42 -19.81 0.46
N PRO A 192 18.26 -19.16 1.62
CA PRO A 192 16.95 -18.82 2.16
C PRO A 192 16.13 -17.93 1.21
N ASP A 193 16.76 -17.01 0.47
CA ASP A 193 16.06 -16.16 -0.51
C ASP A 193 15.47 -16.98 -1.66
N ALA A 194 16.16 -18.05 -2.09
CA ALA A 194 15.62 -18.97 -3.10
C ALA A 194 14.39 -19.73 -2.57
N LEU A 195 14.40 -20.14 -1.29
CA LEU A 195 13.24 -20.72 -0.64
C LEU A 195 12.09 -19.70 -0.53
N ALA A 196 12.37 -18.47 -0.10
CA ALA A 196 11.38 -17.39 0.03
C ALA A 196 10.67 -17.10 -1.30
N SER A 197 11.43 -17.01 -2.40
CA SER A 197 10.88 -16.82 -3.74
C SER A 197 9.95 -17.96 -4.20
N ASP A 198 10.21 -19.18 -3.75
CA ASP A 198 9.47 -20.38 -4.12
C ASP A 198 8.27 -20.66 -3.19
N LEU A 199 8.29 -20.16 -1.95
CA LEU A 199 7.26 -20.40 -0.93
C LEU A 199 5.85 -20.06 -1.43
N ALA A 200 5.67 -18.89 -2.06
CA ALA A 200 4.39 -18.44 -2.59
C ALA A 200 3.76 -19.43 -3.59
N THR A 201 4.58 -20.19 -4.32
CA THR A 201 4.10 -21.23 -5.23
C THR A 201 3.94 -22.57 -4.53
N LEU A 202 4.89 -22.92 -3.65
CA LEU A 202 4.90 -24.20 -2.91
C LEU A 202 3.65 -24.37 -2.02
N ILE A 203 3.22 -23.30 -1.35
CA ILE A 203 2.11 -23.37 -0.39
C ILE A 203 0.72 -23.48 -1.04
N LYS A 204 0.58 -23.13 -2.33
CA LYS A 204 -0.71 -23.18 -3.06
C LYS A 204 -1.42 -24.51 -2.87
N PRO A 205 -2.75 -24.58 -2.70
CA PRO A 205 -3.49 -25.83 -2.44
C PRO A 205 -3.66 -26.75 -3.67
N LEU A 206 -2.57 -27.01 -4.39
CA LEU A 206 -2.54 -27.90 -5.55
C LEU A 206 -1.93 -29.27 -5.21
N PRO A 207 -2.33 -30.37 -5.88
CA PRO A 207 -1.58 -31.62 -5.84
C PRO A 207 -0.12 -31.36 -6.24
N LEU A 208 0.81 -31.65 -5.33
CA LEU A 208 2.25 -31.48 -5.56
C LEU A 208 2.86 -32.76 -6.12
N LEU A 209 3.52 -32.64 -7.26
CA LEU A 209 4.21 -33.71 -7.96
C LEU A 209 5.72 -33.43 -8.03
N PRO A 210 6.59 -34.45 -7.92
CA PRO A 210 6.27 -35.86 -7.69
C PRO A 210 5.58 -36.13 -6.35
N ALA A 211 4.70 -37.13 -6.32
CA ALA A 211 4.01 -37.53 -5.10
C ALA A 211 5.01 -38.10 -4.09
N ALA A 212 4.82 -37.79 -2.79
CA ALA A 212 5.60 -38.41 -1.74
C ALA A 212 5.37 -39.92 -1.70
N THR A 213 6.44 -40.70 -1.58
CA THR A 213 6.34 -42.15 -1.38
C THR A 213 6.29 -42.44 0.12
N THR A 214 5.59 -43.53 0.49
CA THR A 214 5.53 -44.01 1.87
C THR A 214 6.63 -45.01 2.19
N GLN A 215 7.50 -45.34 1.24
CA GLN A 215 8.56 -46.32 1.41
C GLN A 215 9.84 -45.65 1.92
N THR A 216 10.22 -45.98 3.15
CA THR A 216 11.50 -45.57 3.72
C THR A 216 12.57 -46.59 3.37
N CYS A 217 13.52 -46.22 2.52
CA CYS A 217 14.74 -47.00 2.30
C CYS A 217 15.83 -46.54 3.27
N PRO A 218 16.66 -47.47 3.81
CA PRO A 218 17.79 -47.09 4.63
C PRO A 218 18.77 -46.26 3.82
N ASP A 219 19.42 -45.31 4.50
CA ASP A 219 20.45 -44.47 3.89
C ASP A 219 21.62 -45.33 3.33
N PRO A 220 21.90 -45.28 2.01
CA PRO A 220 23.02 -45.99 1.41
C PRO A 220 24.40 -45.33 1.62
N ALA A 221 24.51 -44.23 2.37
CA ALA A 221 25.77 -43.54 2.67
C ALA A 221 26.85 -44.49 3.22
N PRO A 222 26.57 -45.42 4.17
CA PRO A 222 27.58 -46.39 4.61
C PRO A 222 28.08 -47.31 3.49
N GLN A 223 27.22 -47.63 2.52
CA GLN A 223 27.60 -48.45 1.36
C GLN A 223 28.44 -47.64 0.37
N LEU A 224 28.11 -46.36 0.19
CA LEU A 224 28.89 -45.43 -0.60
C LEU A 224 30.29 -45.21 -0.01
N ASP A 225 30.38 -44.98 1.30
CA ASP A 225 31.65 -44.80 2.01
C ASP A 225 32.53 -46.06 1.90
N ALA A 226 31.94 -47.24 2.10
CA ALA A 226 32.64 -48.51 1.93
C ALA A 226 33.13 -48.71 0.48
N ALA A 227 32.30 -48.37 -0.52
CA ALA A 227 32.66 -48.47 -1.92
C ALA A 227 33.73 -47.44 -2.33
N ALA A 228 33.68 -46.23 -1.76
CA ALA A 228 34.66 -45.17 -1.96
C ALA A 228 36.02 -45.54 -1.37
N ALA A 229 36.05 -46.10 -0.15
CA ALA A 229 37.26 -46.63 0.46
C ALA A 229 37.87 -47.76 -0.38
N ALA A 230 37.04 -48.73 -0.81
CA ALA A 230 37.49 -49.82 -1.66
C ALA A 230 38.03 -49.34 -3.03
N LEU A 231 37.43 -48.29 -3.60
CA LEU A 231 37.94 -47.68 -4.83
C LEU A 231 39.28 -46.96 -4.59
N ALA A 232 39.40 -46.20 -3.50
CA ALA A 232 40.63 -45.52 -3.12
C ALA A 232 41.80 -46.49 -2.89
N GLU A 233 41.53 -47.69 -2.37
CA GLU A 233 42.51 -48.77 -2.23
C GLU A 233 42.85 -49.45 -3.57
N ALA A 234 41.86 -49.68 -4.43
CA ALA A 234 42.04 -50.35 -5.71
C ALA A 234 42.84 -49.50 -6.72
N ILE A 235 42.74 -48.17 -6.66
CA ILE A 235 43.43 -47.25 -7.57
C ILE A 235 44.96 -47.45 -7.54
N PRO A 236 45.68 -47.28 -6.41
CA PRO A 236 47.12 -47.50 -6.38
C PRO A 236 47.53 -48.96 -6.62
N ALA A 237 46.68 -49.93 -6.27
CA ALA A 237 46.96 -51.34 -6.42
C ALA A 237 46.86 -51.86 -7.87
N HIS A 238 45.99 -51.26 -8.69
CA HIS A 238 45.62 -51.82 -9.99
C HIS A 238 45.61 -50.81 -11.16
N ALA A 239 45.89 -49.52 -10.93
CA ALA A 239 45.81 -48.51 -12.00
C ALA A 239 46.87 -48.67 -13.10
N GLU A 240 48.11 -49.05 -12.78
CA GLU A 240 49.15 -49.28 -13.80
C GLU A 240 48.75 -50.42 -14.75
N ASP A 241 48.22 -51.51 -14.20
CA ASP A 241 47.70 -52.64 -14.98
C ASP A 241 46.47 -52.22 -15.82
N ALA A 242 45.51 -51.52 -15.21
CA ALA A 242 44.33 -51.02 -15.91
C ALA A 242 44.69 -50.09 -17.08
N GLN A 243 45.64 -49.18 -16.90
CA GLN A 243 46.15 -48.31 -17.97
C GLN A 243 46.85 -49.10 -19.07
N ALA A 244 47.68 -50.09 -18.71
CA ALA A 244 48.34 -50.96 -19.68
C ALA A 244 47.35 -51.78 -20.50
N GLN A 245 46.28 -52.29 -19.88
CA GLN A 245 45.22 -53.01 -20.59
C GLN A 245 44.44 -52.10 -21.56
N ILE A 246 44.12 -50.86 -21.16
CA ILE A 246 43.47 -49.88 -22.05
C ILE A 246 44.38 -49.50 -23.23
N ALA A 247 45.67 -49.27 -22.97
CA ALA A 247 46.65 -49.01 -24.02
C ALA A 247 46.76 -50.20 -25.00
N SER A 248 46.83 -51.42 -24.48
CA SER A 248 46.83 -52.66 -25.27
C SER A 248 45.57 -52.81 -26.14
N ALA A 249 44.39 -52.45 -25.62
CA ALA A 249 43.13 -52.50 -26.37
C ALA A 249 43.11 -51.51 -27.56
N PHE A 250 43.73 -50.33 -27.42
CA PHE A 250 43.94 -49.41 -28.54
C PHE A 250 44.96 -49.96 -29.55
N ASP A 251 46.10 -50.47 -29.08
CA ASP A 251 47.20 -50.94 -29.92
C ASP A 251 46.80 -52.20 -30.72
N ARG A 252 46.02 -53.11 -30.12
CA ARG A 252 45.45 -54.32 -30.76
C ARG A 252 44.17 -54.05 -31.55
N LYS A 253 43.69 -52.80 -31.62
CA LYS A 253 42.46 -52.39 -32.30
C LYS A 253 41.20 -53.13 -31.82
N VAL A 254 41.19 -53.54 -30.54
CA VAL A 254 40.02 -54.12 -29.85
C VAL A 254 38.93 -53.05 -29.72
N PHE A 255 39.32 -51.81 -29.37
CA PHE A 255 38.41 -50.67 -29.41
C PHE A 255 38.15 -50.17 -30.84
N ASP A 256 36.92 -49.76 -31.11
CA ASP A 256 36.56 -48.99 -32.29
C ASP A 256 37.02 -47.53 -32.13
N GLY A 257 38.03 -47.14 -32.91
CA GLY A 257 38.57 -45.77 -32.92
C GLY A 257 37.58 -44.68 -33.36
N ARG A 258 36.40 -45.04 -33.86
CA ARG A 258 35.29 -44.09 -34.06
C ARG A 258 34.52 -43.81 -32.77
N ARG A 259 34.43 -44.79 -31.88
CA ARG A 259 33.67 -44.74 -30.61
C ARG A 259 34.54 -44.34 -29.41
N ALA A 260 35.83 -44.68 -29.43
CA ALA A 260 36.77 -44.44 -28.34
C ALA A 260 38.01 -43.67 -28.81
N LYS A 261 38.42 -42.65 -28.05
CA LYS A 261 39.62 -41.83 -28.31
C LYS A 261 40.54 -41.85 -27.09
N ARG A 262 41.81 -42.23 -27.30
CA ARG A 262 42.83 -42.38 -26.24
C ARG A 262 42.95 -41.16 -25.29
N PRO A 263 42.99 -39.89 -25.76
CA PRO A 263 43.10 -38.73 -24.86
C PRO A 263 41.94 -38.59 -23.85
N SER A 264 40.77 -39.17 -24.15
CA SER A 264 39.64 -39.11 -23.23
C SER A 264 39.72 -40.14 -22.10
N PHE A 265 40.47 -41.24 -22.28
CA PHE A 265 40.76 -42.19 -21.21
C PHE A 265 41.87 -41.67 -20.30
N ASP A 266 42.86 -40.97 -20.84
CA ASP A 266 43.90 -40.31 -20.04
C ASP A 266 43.27 -39.29 -19.07
N LYS A 267 42.28 -38.52 -19.55
CA LYS A 267 41.48 -37.64 -18.70
C LYS A 267 40.65 -38.40 -17.66
N ALA A 268 40.02 -39.51 -18.03
CA ALA A 268 39.25 -40.34 -17.10
C ALA A 268 40.12 -40.87 -15.94
N PHE A 269 41.33 -41.33 -16.23
CA PHE A 269 42.29 -41.72 -15.19
C PHE A 269 42.76 -40.52 -14.36
N GLY A 270 42.97 -39.35 -14.97
CA GLY A 270 43.28 -38.11 -14.24
C GLY A 270 42.20 -37.73 -13.23
N GLU A 271 40.93 -37.79 -13.63
CA GLU A 271 39.78 -37.58 -12.73
C GLU A 271 39.73 -38.64 -11.61
N LEU A 272 40.01 -39.90 -11.94
CA LEU A 272 40.05 -41.00 -10.98
C LEU A 272 41.14 -40.79 -9.92
N PHE A 273 42.34 -40.34 -10.31
CA PHE A 273 43.42 -40.08 -9.36
C PHE A 273 43.16 -38.84 -8.49
N ALA A 274 42.54 -37.80 -9.05
CA ALA A 274 42.25 -36.57 -8.33
C ALA A 274 41.32 -36.79 -7.12
N GLY A 275 40.37 -37.73 -7.21
CA GLY A 275 39.41 -38.01 -6.14
C GLY A 275 39.92 -38.91 -5.01
N VAL A 276 41.14 -39.46 -5.09
CA VAL A 276 41.66 -40.40 -4.07
C VAL A 276 41.80 -39.75 -2.70
N ALA A 277 42.34 -38.52 -2.65
CA ALA A 277 42.63 -37.84 -1.39
C ALA A 277 41.35 -37.46 -0.60
N THR A 278 40.27 -37.17 -1.33
CA THR A 278 38.98 -36.78 -0.76
C THR A 278 37.98 -37.94 -0.69
N GLN A 279 38.33 -39.10 -1.27
CA GLN A 279 37.42 -40.22 -1.50
C GLN A 279 36.11 -39.81 -2.19
N HIS A 280 36.20 -38.79 -3.04
CA HIS A 280 35.05 -38.20 -3.71
C HIS A 280 35.38 -37.96 -5.19
N TRP A 281 34.54 -38.49 -6.07
CA TRP A 281 34.70 -38.37 -7.52
C TRP A 281 33.45 -37.75 -8.14
N ALA A 282 33.65 -36.79 -9.05
CA ALA A 282 32.55 -36.14 -9.75
C ALA A 282 31.90 -37.08 -10.79
N ARG A 283 30.60 -36.92 -11.02
CA ARG A 283 29.82 -37.65 -12.04
C ARG A 283 29.11 -36.68 -12.98
N GLY A 284 28.69 -37.18 -14.14
CA GLY A 284 27.88 -36.46 -15.13
C GLY A 284 28.57 -36.24 -16.48
N ASP A 285 27.86 -35.61 -17.42
CA ASP A 285 28.25 -35.48 -18.84
C ASP A 285 29.56 -34.73 -19.09
N LYS A 286 29.99 -33.94 -18.10
CA LYS A 286 31.25 -33.17 -18.16
C LYS A 286 32.47 -33.98 -17.71
N THR A 287 32.25 -35.18 -17.17
CA THR A 287 33.30 -36.08 -16.67
C THR A 287 33.60 -37.18 -17.68
N HIS A 288 34.82 -37.70 -17.66
CA HIS A 288 35.23 -38.85 -18.46
C HIS A 288 35.28 -40.16 -17.66
N LEU A 289 35.14 -40.08 -16.33
CA LEU A 289 35.18 -41.22 -15.41
C LEU A 289 34.26 -42.38 -15.82
N GLY A 290 33.05 -42.08 -16.29
CA GLY A 290 32.07 -43.10 -16.73
C GLY A 290 32.58 -43.99 -17.88
N LYS A 291 33.60 -43.58 -18.64
CA LYS A 291 34.19 -44.40 -19.72
C LYS A 291 34.92 -45.63 -19.22
N LEU A 292 35.39 -45.62 -17.97
CA LEU A 292 36.12 -46.73 -17.35
C LEU A 292 35.18 -47.79 -16.75
N LEU A 293 33.86 -47.60 -16.85
CA LEU A 293 32.89 -48.60 -16.41
C LEU A 293 32.90 -49.81 -17.35
N PRO A 294 32.86 -51.06 -16.84
CA PRO A 294 32.93 -52.27 -17.65
C PRO A 294 31.92 -52.32 -18.81
N VAL A 295 30.68 -51.86 -18.59
CA VAL A 295 29.64 -51.80 -19.64
C VAL A 295 30.00 -50.87 -20.80
N ASN A 296 30.61 -49.72 -20.50
CA ASN A 296 31.03 -48.76 -21.51
C ASN A 296 32.29 -49.22 -22.24
N LEU A 297 33.25 -49.83 -21.51
CA LEU A 297 34.43 -50.47 -22.10
C LEU A 297 34.03 -51.53 -23.13
N LEU A 298 33.04 -52.37 -22.82
CA LEU A 298 32.47 -53.34 -23.76
C LEU A 298 31.83 -52.67 -24.99
N ALA A 299 31.08 -51.58 -24.81
CA ALA A 299 30.45 -50.85 -25.92
C ALA A 299 31.46 -50.17 -26.87
N PHE A 300 32.67 -49.87 -26.36
CA PHE A 300 33.77 -49.36 -27.16
C PHE A 300 34.51 -50.44 -27.95
N CYS A 301 34.38 -51.72 -27.56
CA CYS A 301 34.95 -52.85 -28.31
C CYS A 301 34.21 -53.07 -29.63
N ARG A 302 34.91 -53.62 -30.62
CA ARG A 302 34.29 -54.13 -31.85
C ARG A 302 33.50 -55.40 -31.53
N ASP A 303 32.38 -55.62 -32.21
CA ASP A 303 31.47 -56.75 -31.93
C ASP A 303 32.18 -58.12 -31.95
N ALA A 304 33.18 -58.30 -32.82
CA ALA A 304 33.96 -59.54 -32.93
C ALA A 304 35.03 -59.74 -31.84
N GLU A 305 35.36 -58.70 -31.07
CA GLU A 305 36.48 -58.68 -30.12
C GLU A 305 36.04 -58.43 -28.67
N GLN A 306 34.73 -58.50 -28.38
CA GLN A 306 34.17 -58.24 -27.05
C GLN A 306 34.72 -59.19 -25.97
N GLY A 307 35.11 -60.41 -26.33
CA GLY A 307 35.77 -61.37 -25.42
C GLY A 307 37.19 -60.98 -24.99
N GLN A 308 37.77 -59.93 -25.57
CA GLN A 308 39.10 -59.38 -25.24
C GLN A 308 39.01 -57.98 -24.61
N CYS A 309 37.83 -57.60 -24.10
CA CYS A 309 37.64 -56.32 -23.43
C CYS A 309 38.56 -56.20 -22.19
N PRO A 310 39.20 -55.04 -21.96
CA PRO A 310 39.95 -54.78 -20.74
C PRO A 310 39.16 -55.11 -19.48
N SER A 311 39.78 -55.85 -18.56
CA SER A 311 39.20 -56.29 -17.30
C SER A 311 40.23 -56.12 -16.19
N SER A 312 39.95 -55.23 -15.25
CA SER A 312 40.82 -54.96 -14.09
C SER A 312 39.94 -54.86 -12.85
N PRO A 313 40.40 -55.34 -11.67
CA PRO A 313 39.68 -55.14 -10.41
C PRO A 313 39.36 -53.66 -10.12
N LEU A 314 40.13 -52.73 -10.70
CA LEU A 314 39.86 -51.29 -10.63
C LEU A 314 38.53 -50.91 -11.29
N PHE A 315 38.21 -51.48 -12.45
CA PHE A 315 36.96 -51.18 -13.16
C PHE A 315 35.75 -51.69 -12.39
N ASP A 316 35.88 -52.86 -11.73
CA ASP A 316 34.83 -53.42 -10.87
C ASP A 316 34.65 -52.59 -9.58
N ALA A 317 35.74 -52.13 -8.98
CA ALA A 317 35.69 -51.23 -7.83
C ALA A 317 35.02 -49.89 -8.19
N LEU A 318 35.36 -49.32 -9.35
CA LEU A 318 34.73 -48.11 -9.87
C LEU A 318 33.25 -48.33 -10.15
N GLN A 319 32.87 -49.49 -10.71
CA GLN A 319 31.47 -49.84 -10.95
C GLN A 319 30.68 -49.96 -9.64
N ARG A 320 31.24 -50.58 -8.59
CA ARG A 320 30.60 -50.66 -7.26
C ARG A 320 30.39 -49.28 -6.66
N TRP A 321 31.40 -48.41 -6.69
CA TRP A 321 31.26 -47.02 -6.25
C TRP A 321 30.20 -46.27 -7.07
N TRP A 322 30.20 -46.44 -8.40
CA TRP A 322 29.22 -45.79 -9.28
C TRP A 322 27.79 -46.20 -8.94
N HIS A 323 27.54 -47.49 -8.71
CA HIS A 323 26.23 -47.99 -8.28
C HIS A 323 25.84 -47.52 -6.88
N ALA A 324 26.78 -47.49 -5.92
CA ALA A 324 26.49 -46.98 -4.57
C ALA A 324 26.19 -45.47 -4.59
N ALA A 325 26.90 -44.71 -5.42
CA ALA A 325 26.66 -43.29 -5.60
C ALA A 325 25.32 -43.05 -6.31
N ASP A 326 24.92 -43.90 -7.27
CA ASP A 326 23.62 -43.84 -7.95
C ASP A 326 22.49 -44.15 -6.97
N ALA A 327 22.65 -45.18 -6.14
CA ALA A 327 21.72 -45.48 -5.05
C ALA A 327 21.59 -44.32 -4.04
N ARG A 328 22.71 -43.65 -3.69
CA ARG A 328 22.69 -42.47 -2.81
C ARG A 328 21.99 -41.28 -3.43
N GLU A 329 22.22 -41.01 -4.72
CA GLU A 329 21.54 -39.93 -5.43
C GLU A 329 20.04 -40.19 -5.55
N GLN A 330 19.63 -41.42 -5.87
CA GLN A 330 18.23 -41.84 -5.90
C GLN A 330 17.57 -41.74 -4.52
N TRP A 331 18.29 -42.15 -3.46
CA TRP A 331 17.83 -42.00 -2.09
C TRP A 331 17.66 -40.54 -1.70
N LEU A 332 18.63 -39.67 -2.00
CA LEU A 332 18.58 -38.24 -1.67
C LEU A 332 17.46 -37.54 -2.45
N ARG A 333 17.22 -37.93 -3.70
CA ARG A 333 16.06 -37.51 -4.47
C ARG A 333 14.75 -37.87 -3.77
N GLN A 334 14.62 -39.12 -3.30
CA GLN A 334 13.42 -39.56 -2.59
C GLN A 334 13.25 -38.84 -1.24
N ALA A 335 14.34 -38.63 -0.51
CA ALA A 335 14.37 -37.86 0.72
C ALA A 335 13.96 -36.40 0.46
N ALA A 336 14.45 -35.78 -0.61
CA ALA A 336 14.08 -34.42 -1.02
C ALA A 336 12.59 -34.31 -1.40
N ILE A 337 11.99 -35.31 -2.06
CA ILE A 337 10.53 -35.34 -2.31
C ILE A 337 9.77 -35.35 -0.98
N VAL A 338 10.11 -36.28 -0.08
CA VAL A 338 9.43 -36.41 1.21
C VAL A 338 9.59 -35.13 2.03
N PHE A 339 10.80 -34.58 2.05
CA PHE A 339 11.10 -33.32 2.73
C PHE A 339 10.34 -32.14 2.12
N LEU A 340 10.25 -32.01 0.80
CA LEU A 340 9.48 -30.97 0.13
C LEU A 340 8.01 -30.98 0.55
N HIS A 341 7.38 -32.15 0.62
CA HIS A 341 5.99 -32.29 1.08
C HIS A 341 5.85 -31.98 2.58
N ALA A 342 6.78 -32.44 3.41
CA ALA A 342 6.78 -32.16 4.85
C ALA A 342 6.97 -30.66 5.14
N LEU A 343 7.97 -30.04 4.49
CA LEU A 343 8.25 -28.61 4.57
C LEU A 343 7.07 -27.78 4.09
N ARG A 344 6.41 -28.18 3.00
CA ARG A 344 5.19 -27.52 2.52
C ARG A 344 4.07 -27.55 3.56
N ALA A 345 3.82 -28.69 4.20
CA ALA A 345 2.80 -28.81 5.23
C ALA A 345 3.14 -27.95 6.46
N GLU A 346 4.40 -27.96 6.88
CA GLU A 346 4.91 -27.12 7.96
C GLU A 346 4.81 -25.62 7.64
N ALA A 347 5.22 -25.21 6.44
CA ALA A 347 5.17 -23.83 5.97
C ALA A 347 3.73 -23.30 5.98
N ARG A 348 2.77 -24.08 5.49
CA ARG A 348 1.34 -23.69 5.53
C ARG A 348 0.81 -23.53 6.94
N ALA A 349 1.16 -24.44 7.85
CA ALA A 349 0.72 -24.36 9.25
C ALA A 349 1.33 -23.15 9.97
N ARG A 350 2.63 -22.90 9.79
CA ARG A 350 3.33 -21.76 10.37
C ARG A 350 2.84 -20.43 9.78
N LEU A 351 2.62 -20.34 8.47
CA LEU A 351 2.08 -19.14 7.83
C LEU A 351 0.68 -18.81 8.37
N ALA A 352 -0.20 -19.80 8.48
CA ALA A 352 -1.52 -19.61 9.07
C ALA A 352 -1.45 -19.09 10.51
N GLU A 353 -0.50 -19.60 11.30
CA GLU A 353 -0.28 -19.12 12.67
C GLU A 353 0.30 -17.70 12.72
N LEU A 354 1.27 -17.37 11.87
CA LEU A 354 1.82 -16.01 11.75
C LEU A 354 0.71 -15.01 11.38
N LYS A 355 -0.12 -15.35 10.40
CA LYS A 355 -1.28 -14.54 10.00
C LYS A 355 -2.28 -14.34 11.16
N ARG A 356 -2.56 -15.41 11.90
CA ARG A 356 -3.47 -15.39 13.06
C ARG A 356 -2.94 -14.53 14.21
N ILE A 357 -1.66 -14.65 14.56
CA ILE A 357 -1.01 -13.85 15.61
C ILE A 357 -0.95 -12.38 15.21
N GLY A 358 -0.52 -12.10 13.96
CA GLY A 358 -0.45 -10.75 13.41
C GLY A 358 -1.82 -10.11 13.15
N ARG A 359 -2.92 -10.90 13.22
CA ARG A 359 -4.27 -10.49 12.80
C ARG A 359 -4.26 -9.88 11.40
N VAL A 360 -3.59 -10.56 10.48
CA VAL A 360 -3.47 -10.15 9.08
C VAL A 360 -4.12 -11.16 8.15
N GLN A 361 -4.67 -10.68 7.05
CA GLN A 361 -5.24 -11.51 5.99
C GLN A 361 -4.88 -10.93 4.62
N THR A 362 -4.93 -11.76 3.58
CA THR A 362 -4.81 -11.32 2.19
C THR A 362 -6.11 -11.47 1.42
N TYR A 363 -6.14 -10.94 0.20
CA TYR A 363 -7.28 -11.07 -0.69
C TYR A 363 -7.64 -12.53 -0.99
N ASP A 364 -6.63 -13.41 -1.12
CA ASP A 364 -6.83 -14.84 -1.34
C ASP A 364 -7.44 -15.51 -0.09
N ASP A 365 -7.00 -15.11 1.12
CA ASP A 365 -7.56 -15.62 2.38
C ASP A 365 -9.06 -15.33 2.51
N LEU A 366 -9.55 -14.22 1.96
CA LEU A 366 -10.99 -13.89 1.97
C LEU A 366 -11.80 -14.90 1.16
N ILE A 367 -11.29 -15.29 -0.01
CA ILE A 367 -11.95 -16.27 -0.88
C ILE A 367 -11.87 -17.66 -0.23
N GLU A 368 -10.70 -18.04 0.27
CA GLU A 368 -10.51 -19.31 0.98
C GLU A 368 -11.43 -19.40 2.21
N GLY A 369 -11.53 -18.34 3.01
CA GLY A 369 -12.39 -18.29 4.20
C GLY A 369 -13.87 -18.53 3.88
N VAL A 370 -14.41 -17.95 2.80
CA VAL A 370 -15.81 -18.20 2.39
C VAL A 370 -15.97 -19.61 1.82
N ALA A 371 -15.02 -20.07 1.01
CA ALA A 371 -15.06 -21.42 0.45
C ALA A 371 -15.03 -22.49 1.56
N ASP A 372 -14.15 -22.33 2.54
CA ASP A 372 -14.01 -23.24 3.68
C ASP A 372 -15.25 -23.19 4.59
N ALA A 373 -15.86 -22.02 4.79
CA ALA A 373 -17.15 -21.91 5.50
C ALA A 373 -18.28 -22.67 4.80
N LEU A 374 -18.28 -22.69 3.46
CA LEU A 374 -19.24 -23.46 2.64
C LEU A 374 -18.90 -24.95 2.54
N ASP A 375 -17.66 -25.35 2.81
CA ASP A 375 -17.27 -26.77 2.95
C ASP A 375 -17.51 -27.28 4.39
N GLY A 376 -17.69 -26.37 5.36
CA GLY A 376 -17.85 -26.65 6.78
C GLY A 376 -19.24 -27.16 7.23
N PRO A 377 -19.41 -27.43 8.54
CA PRO A 377 -20.63 -28.01 9.10
C PRO A 377 -21.85 -27.07 9.05
N HIS A 378 -21.63 -25.75 8.97
CA HIS A 378 -22.70 -24.74 8.95
C HIS A 378 -23.15 -24.36 7.52
N ARG A 379 -22.66 -25.04 6.49
CA ARG A 379 -22.89 -24.70 5.09
C ARG A 379 -24.36 -24.50 4.70
N ALA A 380 -25.25 -25.39 5.14
CA ALA A 380 -26.68 -25.32 4.80
C ALA A 380 -27.38 -24.10 5.44
N THR A 381 -26.88 -23.62 6.58
CA THR A 381 -27.38 -22.38 7.21
C THR A 381 -26.87 -21.16 6.47
N LEU A 382 -25.57 -21.14 6.15
CA LEU A 382 -24.95 -20.04 5.40
C LEU A 382 -25.58 -19.87 4.01
N VAL A 383 -25.78 -20.96 3.25
CA VAL A 383 -26.46 -20.90 1.93
C VAL A 383 -27.87 -20.31 2.04
N ARG A 384 -28.66 -20.71 3.05
CA ARG A 384 -30.01 -20.17 3.26
C ARG A 384 -30.00 -18.68 3.61
N GLN A 385 -29.07 -18.25 4.46
CA GLN A 385 -28.93 -16.83 4.83
C GLN A 385 -28.51 -15.99 3.63
N LEU A 386 -27.49 -16.43 2.88
CA LEU A 386 -27.02 -15.74 1.68
C LEU A 386 -28.11 -15.66 0.60
N ARG A 387 -28.93 -16.71 0.44
CA ARG A 387 -30.06 -16.69 -0.50
C ARG A 387 -31.28 -15.90 -0.02
N ALA A 388 -31.43 -15.70 1.28
CA ALA A 388 -32.41 -14.77 1.83
C ALA A 388 -31.98 -13.31 1.61
N GLN A 389 -30.67 -13.04 1.69
CA GLN A 389 -30.09 -11.73 1.45
C GLN A 389 -30.05 -11.39 -0.05
N TYR A 390 -29.55 -12.32 -0.86
CA TYR A 390 -29.37 -12.18 -2.30
C TYR A 390 -30.24 -13.18 -3.06
N ALA A 391 -31.23 -12.67 -3.78
CA ALA A 391 -32.17 -13.49 -4.54
C ALA A 391 -31.52 -14.11 -5.80
N ILE A 392 -30.55 -13.41 -6.39
CA ILE A 392 -29.81 -13.79 -7.61
C ILE A 392 -28.39 -13.23 -7.56
N ALA A 393 -27.47 -13.89 -8.27
CA ALA A 393 -26.13 -13.38 -8.54
C ALA A 393 -25.89 -13.17 -10.05
N LEU A 394 -25.34 -12.01 -10.41
CA LEU A 394 -24.82 -11.65 -11.73
C LEU A 394 -23.29 -11.58 -11.62
N VAL A 395 -22.58 -12.49 -12.26
CA VAL A 395 -21.11 -12.56 -12.21
C VAL A 395 -20.56 -12.10 -13.56
N ASP A 396 -19.91 -10.93 -13.55
CA ASP A 396 -19.22 -10.37 -14.71
C ASP A 396 -17.75 -10.81 -14.76
N GLU A 397 -17.16 -10.79 -15.96
CA GLU A 397 -15.79 -11.27 -16.24
C GLU A 397 -15.56 -12.71 -15.75
N PHE A 398 -16.59 -13.57 -15.87
CA PHE A 398 -16.57 -14.91 -15.30
C PHE A 398 -15.42 -15.79 -15.83
N GLN A 399 -14.88 -15.48 -17.01
CA GLN A 399 -13.73 -16.18 -17.59
C GLN A 399 -12.41 -16.01 -16.80
N ASP A 400 -12.33 -15.04 -15.88
CA ASP A 400 -11.16 -14.82 -15.02
C ASP A 400 -11.31 -15.45 -13.63
N THR A 401 -12.37 -16.23 -13.41
CA THR A 401 -12.60 -16.90 -12.12
C THR A 401 -11.81 -18.20 -11.99
N ASP A 402 -11.62 -18.65 -10.75
CA ASP A 402 -10.99 -19.93 -10.42
C ASP A 402 -12.00 -20.96 -9.87
N ASP A 403 -11.53 -22.19 -9.68
CA ASP A 403 -12.35 -23.30 -9.17
C ASP A 403 -12.97 -23.04 -7.79
N ARG A 404 -12.30 -22.30 -6.89
CA ARG A 404 -12.83 -21.97 -5.56
C ARG A 404 -13.94 -20.94 -5.67
N GLN A 405 -13.73 -19.87 -6.44
CA GLN A 405 -14.74 -18.84 -6.70
C GLN A 405 -15.97 -19.43 -7.38
N TRP A 406 -15.80 -20.26 -8.41
CA TRP A 406 -16.90 -21.01 -9.03
C TRP A 406 -17.62 -21.89 -8.00
N GLY A 407 -16.88 -22.59 -7.14
CA GLY A 407 -17.44 -23.41 -6.07
C GLY A 407 -18.37 -22.63 -5.13
N ILE A 408 -18.02 -21.39 -4.78
CA ILE A 408 -18.86 -20.49 -3.97
C ILE A 408 -20.18 -20.19 -4.69
N PHE A 409 -20.11 -19.67 -5.92
CA PHE A 409 -21.32 -19.27 -6.66
C PHE A 409 -22.20 -20.47 -7.04
N GLN A 410 -21.60 -21.59 -7.44
CA GLN A 410 -22.30 -22.82 -7.77
C GLN A 410 -23.08 -23.36 -6.56
N ARG A 411 -22.47 -23.37 -5.36
CA ARG A 411 -23.13 -23.88 -4.14
C ARG A 411 -24.25 -23.00 -3.66
N VAL A 412 -24.08 -21.66 -3.70
CA VAL A 412 -25.06 -20.72 -3.16
C VAL A 412 -26.20 -20.46 -4.16
N PHE A 413 -25.87 -20.21 -5.43
CA PHE A 413 -26.82 -19.73 -6.45
C PHE A 413 -27.07 -20.72 -7.60
N GLY A 414 -26.23 -21.74 -7.74
CA GLY A 414 -26.31 -22.74 -8.81
C GLY A 414 -27.25 -23.91 -8.52
N ARG A 415 -27.01 -25.04 -9.21
CA ARG A 415 -27.64 -26.34 -8.94
C ARG A 415 -26.71 -27.11 -7.98
N SER A 416 -27.08 -27.17 -6.70
CA SER A 416 -26.34 -27.85 -5.63
C SER A 416 -27.28 -28.61 -4.70
N GLU A 417 -26.76 -29.63 -3.99
CA GLU A 417 -27.51 -30.38 -2.96
C GLU A 417 -28.11 -29.42 -1.92
N GLU A 418 -27.35 -28.41 -1.50
CA GLU A 418 -27.81 -27.41 -0.52
C GLU A 418 -28.99 -26.57 -1.03
N THR A 419 -28.96 -26.16 -2.30
CA THR A 419 -30.07 -25.41 -2.89
C THR A 419 -31.32 -26.27 -3.10
N GLU A 420 -31.13 -27.54 -3.49
CA GLU A 420 -32.22 -28.50 -3.68
C GLU A 420 -32.89 -28.84 -2.34
N ASP A 421 -32.11 -29.16 -1.31
CA ASP A 421 -32.59 -29.44 0.05
C ASP A 421 -33.32 -28.24 0.67
N ALA A 422 -32.86 -27.02 0.38
CA ALA A 422 -33.50 -25.79 0.82
C ALA A 422 -34.75 -25.41 0.00
N GLY A 423 -35.07 -26.13 -1.09
CA GLY A 423 -36.16 -25.80 -2.00
C GLY A 423 -35.96 -24.49 -2.77
N LEU A 424 -34.70 -24.09 -2.98
CA LEU A 424 -34.32 -22.84 -3.63
C LEU A 424 -34.03 -23.08 -5.11
N ALA A 425 -34.73 -22.37 -5.99
CA ALA A 425 -34.44 -22.44 -7.43
C ALA A 425 -33.06 -21.84 -7.75
N PRO A 426 -32.33 -22.37 -8.75
CA PRO A 426 -31.09 -21.77 -9.22
C PRO A 426 -31.33 -20.35 -9.73
N ALA A 427 -30.40 -19.43 -9.43
CA ALA A 427 -30.50 -18.01 -9.76
C ALA A 427 -29.08 -17.43 -9.94
N LEU A 428 -28.41 -17.84 -11.01
CA LEU A 428 -27.02 -17.48 -11.30
C LEU A 428 -26.85 -17.12 -12.78
N PHE A 429 -26.36 -15.92 -13.04
CA PHE A 429 -26.07 -15.45 -14.39
C PHE A 429 -24.57 -15.22 -14.49
N LEU A 430 -23.94 -15.89 -15.45
CA LEU A 430 -22.51 -15.82 -15.73
C LEU A 430 -22.34 -15.06 -17.04
N ILE A 431 -21.54 -14.00 -17.02
CA ILE A 431 -21.29 -13.16 -18.19
C ILE A 431 -19.78 -13.11 -18.41
N GLY A 432 -19.33 -13.42 -19.62
CA GLY A 432 -17.91 -13.43 -19.92
C GLY A 432 -17.58 -13.71 -21.37
N ASP A 433 -16.29 -13.74 -21.67
CA ASP A 433 -15.74 -14.09 -22.97
C ASP A 433 -14.49 -14.97 -22.82
N PRO A 434 -14.54 -16.27 -23.16
CA PRO A 434 -13.39 -17.17 -23.01
C PRO A 434 -12.19 -16.70 -23.85
N LYS A 435 -12.43 -15.97 -24.94
CA LYS A 435 -11.39 -15.40 -25.81
C LYS A 435 -10.57 -14.30 -25.11
N GLN A 436 -11.07 -13.75 -23.99
CA GLN A 436 -10.43 -12.69 -23.21
C GLN A 436 -9.94 -13.16 -21.82
N ALA A 437 -9.89 -14.47 -21.55
CA ALA A 437 -9.30 -15.01 -20.32
C ALA A 437 -7.77 -14.94 -20.38
N ILE A 438 -7.19 -13.97 -19.67
CA ILE A 438 -5.75 -13.63 -19.72
C ILE A 438 -5.11 -13.38 -18.35
N TYR A 439 -5.78 -13.76 -17.27
CA TYR A 439 -5.28 -13.60 -15.90
C TYR A 439 -4.89 -14.96 -15.28
N GLY A 440 -4.32 -15.87 -16.09
CA GLY A 440 -3.86 -17.18 -15.60
C GLY A 440 -2.82 -17.07 -14.49
N PHE A 441 -1.93 -16.07 -14.60
CA PHE A 441 -0.93 -15.74 -13.58
C PHE A 441 -1.53 -15.25 -12.24
N ARG A 442 -2.79 -14.76 -12.23
CA ARG A 442 -3.54 -14.38 -11.02
C ARG A 442 -4.46 -15.50 -10.51
N GLY A 443 -4.37 -16.70 -11.10
CA GLY A 443 -5.15 -17.85 -10.67
C GLY A 443 -6.39 -18.16 -11.52
N GLY A 444 -6.81 -17.24 -12.41
CA GLY A 444 -7.97 -17.45 -13.28
C GLY A 444 -7.81 -18.68 -14.18
N ASP A 445 -8.85 -19.50 -14.26
CA ASP A 445 -8.79 -20.81 -14.92
C ASP A 445 -9.87 -20.94 -16.00
N ILE A 446 -9.42 -21.02 -17.25
CA ILE A 446 -10.30 -21.20 -18.39
C ILE A 446 -11.03 -22.55 -18.36
N HIS A 447 -10.43 -23.57 -17.75
CA HIS A 447 -11.09 -24.87 -17.60
C HIS A 447 -12.27 -24.78 -16.63
N THR A 448 -12.22 -23.91 -15.61
CA THR A 448 -13.36 -23.59 -14.75
C THR A 448 -14.49 -22.97 -15.56
N TYR A 449 -14.19 -22.00 -16.44
CA TYR A 449 -15.18 -21.42 -17.35
C TYR A 449 -15.83 -22.48 -18.25
N LEU A 450 -15.01 -23.34 -18.89
CA LEU A 450 -15.52 -24.41 -19.76
C LEU A 450 -16.35 -25.45 -19.00
N LYS A 451 -15.98 -25.75 -17.75
CA LYS A 451 -16.76 -26.62 -16.85
C LYS A 451 -18.12 -26.01 -16.55
N ALA A 452 -18.18 -24.72 -16.23
CA ALA A 452 -19.44 -24.01 -15.99
C ALA A 452 -20.29 -23.88 -17.27
N LYS A 453 -19.67 -23.64 -18.44
CA LYS A 453 -20.36 -23.64 -19.75
C LYS A 453 -21.10 -24.94 -20.03
N ARG A 454 -20.54 -26.09 -19.62
CA ARG A 454 -21.22 -27.40 -19.74
C ARG A 454 -22.39 -27.59 -18.77
N GLN A 455 -22.47 -26.82 -17.69
CA GLN A 455 -23.50 -26.95 -16.64
C GLN A 455 -24.60 -25.89 -16.73
N ALA A 456 -24.29 -24.73 -17.32
CA ALA A 456 -25.20 -23.62 -17.50
C ALA A 456 -26.06 -23.79 -18.77
N ASP A 457 -27.28 -23.25 -18.74
CA ASP A 457 -28.11 -23.15 -19.94
C ASP A 457 -27.63 -21.95 -20.78
N ALA A 458 -27.42 -22.17 -22.08
CA ALA A 458 -26.95 -21.12 -22.99
C ALA A 458 -27.99 -19.99 -23.13
N ALA A 459 -27.52 -18.74 -23.00
CA ALA A 459 -28.28 -17.55 -23.36
C ALA A 459 -27.92 -17.09 -24.79
N PRO A 460 -28.75 -16.25 -25.44
CA PRO A 460 -28.43 -15.64 -26.73
C PRO A 460 -27.07 -14.94 -26.69
N ALA A 461 -26.19 -15.16 -27.66
CA ALA A 461 -24.89 -14.48 -27.71
C ALA A 461 -25.04 -12.99 -28.07
N LEU A 462 -24.11 -12.15 -27.60
CA LEU A 462 -24.02 -10.76 -28.05
C LEU A 462 -23.17 -10.69 -29.32
N ASP A 463 -23.83 -10.52 -30.47
CA ASP A 463 -23.25 -10.62 -31.81
C ASP A 463 -22.94 -9.27 -32.47
N ARG A 464 -23.39 -8.14 -31.90
CA ARG A 464 -23.16 -6.78 -32.45
C ARG A 464 -22.11 -6.00 -31.68
N ASN A 465 -21.08 -5.51 -32.35
CA ASN A 465 -20.02 -4.69 -31.76
C ASN A 465 -20.31 -3.18 -31.91
N PHE A 466 -20.34 -2.45 -30.80
CA PHE A 466 -20.61 -1.00 -30.77
C PHE A 466 -19.35 -0.15 -30.52
N ARG A 467 -18.19 -0.80 -30.37
CA ARG A 467 -16.91 -0.18 -30.03
C ARG A 467 -16.12 0.26 -31.26
N SER A 468 -16.05 -0.60 -32.26
CA SER A 468 -15.08 -0.52 -33.35
C SER A 468 -15.75 -0.19 -34.68
N ARG A 469 -15.00 0.48 -35.56
CA ARG A 469 -15.37 0.73 -36.95
C ARG A 469 -15.57 -0.59 -37.71
N PRO A 470 -16.51 -0.66 -38.68
CA PRO A 470 -16.65 -1.82 -39.56
C PRO A 470 -15.32 -2.29 -40.18
N ALA A 471 -14.49 -1.37 -40.67
CA ALA A 471 -13.19 -1.69 -41.26
C ALA A 471 -12.25 -2.45 -40.30
N VAL A 472 -12.27 -2.13 -38.99
CA VAL A 472 -11.45 -2.83 -37.98
C VAL A 472 -11.97 -4.25 -37.77
N LEU A 473 -13.29 -4.44 -37.71
CA LEU A 473 -13.92 -5.74 -37.51
C LEU A 473 -13.63 -6.69 -38.67
N HIS A 474 -13.80 -6.22 -39.92
CA HIS A 474 -13.48 -7.02 -41.11
C HIS A 474 -11.99 -7.37 -41.18
N ALA A 475 -11.10 -6.44 -40.82
CA ALA A 475 -9.66 -6.71 -40.79
C ALA A 475 -9.29 -7.79 -39.76
N ILE A 476 -9.88 -7.76 -38.57
CA ILE A 476 -9.68 -8.80 -37.54
C ILE A 476 -10.26 -10.14 -38.03
N GLU A 477 -11.46 -10.14 -38.60
CA GLU A 477 -12.08 -11.34 -39.17
C GLU A 477 -11.19 -11.98 -40.24
N ALA A 478 -10.60 -11.18 -41.14
CA ALA A 478 -9.66 -11.67 -42.14
C ALA A 478 -8.41 -12.33 -41.52
N LEU A 479 -7.83 -11.76 -40.46
CA LEU A 479 -6.70 -12.36 -39.74
C LEU A 479 -7.07 -13.74 -39.15
N TYR A 480 -8.23 -13.85 -38.50
CA TYR A 480 -8.68 -15.11 -37.90
C TYR A 480 -9.12 -16.15 -38.94
N ALA A 481 -9.67 -15.72 -40.07
CA ALA A 481 -9.98 -16.60 -41.20
C ALA A 481 -8.72 -17.31 -41.74
N HIS A 482 -7.57 -16.61 -41.76
CA HIS A 482 -6.29 -17.22 -42.13
C HIS A 482 -5.70 -18.14 -41.05
N ALA A 483 -5.90 -17.83 -39.77
CA ALA A 483 -5.44 -18.68 -38.67
C ALA A 483 -6.23 -19.99 -38.55
N GLY A 484 -7.50 -20.01 -38.99
CA GLY A 484 -8.39 -21.17 -38.98
C GLY A 484 -8.98 -21.50 -37.60
N GLU A 485 -9.67 -22.64 -37.50
CA GLU A 485 -10.40 -23.07 -36.30
C GLU A 485 -9.48 -23.27 -35.07
N CYS A 486 -8.19 -23.57 -35.29
CA CYS A 486 -7.21 -23.77 -34.22
C CYS A 486 -6.53 -22.49 -33.73
N ALA A 487 -7.05 -21.29 -34.05
CA ALA A 487 -6.40 -20.01 -33.72
C ALA A 487 -6.11 -19.81 -32.21
N PHE A 488 -6.96 -20.37 -31.34
CA PHE A 488 -6.80 -20.30 -29.87
C PHE A 488 -6.14 -21.53 -29.25
N LEU A 489 -5.83 -22.57 -30.04
CA LEU A 489 -5.24 -23.85 -29.60
C LEU A 489 -6.08 -24.65 -28.60
N GLU A 490 -7.36 -24.31 -28.44
CA GLU A 490 -8.32 -24.96 -27.55
C GLU A 490 -9.58 -25.29 -28.35
N GLU A 491 -10.01 -26.56 -28.31
CA GLU A 491 -11.13 -27.04 -29.15
C GLU A 491 -12.46 -26.34 -28.85
N ASP A 492 -12.69 -25.95 -27.59
CA ASP A 492 -13.92 -25.30 -27.13
C ASP A 492 -13.90 -23.75 -27.30
N ILE A 493 -12.85 -23.18 -27.89
CA ILE A 493 -12.69 -21.73 -28.07
C ILE A 493 -12.39 -21.41 -29.54
N ALA A 494 -13.40 -20.90 -30.24
CA ALA A 494 -13.28 -20.45 -31.62
C ALA A 494 -13.46 -18.93 -31.74
N PHE A 495 -12.97 -18.35 -32.84
CA PHE A 495 -13.30 -16.98 -33.20
C PHE A 495 -14.71 -16.94 -33.80
N GLU A 496 -15.57 -16.11 -33.23
CA GLU A 496 -16.92 -15.86 -33.72
C GLU A 496 -16.98 -14.46 -34.35
N PRO A 497 -17.29 -14.32 -35.65
CA PRO A 497 -17.49 -13.03 -36.27
C PRO A 497 -18.61 -12.23 -35.60
N VAL A 498 -18.39 -10.92 -35.46
CA VAL A 498 -19.37 -10.00 -34.89
C VAL A 498 -19.79 -8.97 -35.95
N HIS A 499 -21.06 -8.59 -35.92
CA HIS A 499 -21.61 -7.60 -36.82
C HIS A 499 -21.34 -6.17 -36.31
N PRO A 500 -21.08 -5.19 -37.20
CA PRO A 500 -21.00 -3.80 -36.80
C PRO A 500 -22.33 -3.29 -36.20
N GLY A 501 -22.25 -2.60 -35.07
CA GLY A 501 -23.34 -1.84 -34.46
C GLY A 501 -23.52 -0.47 -35.12
N SER A 502 -24.41 0.36 -34.56
CA SER A 502 -24.76 1.67 -35.13
C SER A 502 -23.92 2.84 -34.61
N THR A 503 -23.00 2.62 -33.67
CA THR A 503 -22.31 3.69 -32.94
C THR A 503 -21.09 4.27 -33.67
N ARG A 504 -20.45 3.48 -34.54
CA ARG A 504 -19.22 3.87 -35.24
C ARG A 504 -19.41 3.76 -36.76
N SER A 505 -18.78 4.67 -37.49
CA SER A 505 -18.77 4.69 -38.95
C SER A 505 -17.35 4.69 -39.50
N ASP A 506 -17.16 4.18 -40.72
CA ASP A 506 -15.85 4.24 -41.36
C ASP A 506 -15.37 5.66 -41.65
N ASP A 507 -16.29 6.63 -41.70
CA ASP A 507 -16.00 8.06 -41.84
C ASP A 507 -15.48 8.71 -40.53
N ASP A 508 -15.50 8.00 -39.40
CA ASP A 508 -15.03 8.54 -38.12
C ASP A 508 -13.51 8.76 -38.10
N PHE A 509 -12.73 8.05 -38.92
CA PHE A 509 -11.29 8.27 -39.02
C PHE A 509 -10.86 8.40 -40.47
N LEU A 510 -10.52 9.64 -40.85
CA LEU A 510 -10.13 10.02 -42.20
C LEU A 510 -8.64 10.31 -42.26
N ARG A 511 -7.98 9.75 -43.28
CA ARG A 511 -6.64 10.13 -43.72
C ARG A 511 -6.73 10.65 -45.14
N ASP A 512 -6.25 11.88 -45.36
CA ASP A 512 -6.23 12.55 -46.66
C ASP A 512 -7.61 12.68 -47.32
N GLY A 513 -8.65 12.79 -46.50
CA GLY A 513 -10.04 12.91 -46.94
C GLY A 513 -10.72 11.58 -47.33
N ALA A 514 -10.05 10.44 -47.14
CA ALA A 514 -10.62 9.11 -47.35
C ALA A 514 -10.65 8.31 -46.02
N PRO A 515 -11.57 7.36 -45.85
CA PRO A 515 -11.56 6.42 -44.73
C PRO A 515 -10.19 5.73 -44.60
N ALA A 516 -9.59 5.82 -43.42
CA ALA A 516 -8.32 5.15 -43.14
C ALA A 516 -8.53 3.63 -43.00
N PRO A 517 -7.53 2.80 -43.36
CA PRO A 517 -7.63 1.35 -43.22
C PRO A 517 -7.86 0.94 -41.75
N GLY A 518 -8.60 -0.15 -41.54
CA GLY A 518 -8.84 -0.72 -40.21
C GLY A 518 -7.58 -1.35 -39.60
N LEU A 519 -6.70 -1.91 -40.44
CA LEU A 519 -5.44 -2.51 -40.03
C LEU A 519 -4.28 -2.07 -40.93
N THR A 520 -3.16 -1.69 -40.34
CA THR A 520 -1.88 -1.50 -41.02
C THR A 520 -0.87 -2.54 -40.54
N VAL A 521 -0.37 -3.37 -41.45
CA VAL A 521 0.69 -4.34 -41.20
C VAL A 521 2.02 -3.77 -41.70
N ARG A 522 2.91 -3.40 -40.79
CA ARG A 522 4.27 -2.95 -41.11
C ARG A 522 5.21 -4.15 -41.21
N VAL A 523 5.64 -4.48 -42.42
CA VAL A 523 6.58 -5.59 -42.67
C VAL A 523 8.01 -5.04 -42.73
N LEU A 524 8.80 -5.42 -41.72
CA LEU A 524 10.21 -5.04 -41.58
C LEU A 524 11.11 -6.10 -42.22
N HIS A 525 12.03 -5.65 -43.07
CA HIS A 525 12.97 -6.53 -43.76
C HIS A 525 14.38 -6.37 -43.21
N ASN A 526 15.08 -7.50 -43.05
CA ASN A 526 16.49 -7.51 -42.72
C ASN A 526 17.33 -7.38 -44.01
N PRO A 527 18.13 -6.31 -44.17
CA PRO A 527 18.98 -6.14 -45.35
C PRO A 527 19.98 -7.30 -45.56
N ASP A 528 20.42 -7.93 -44.47
CA ASP A 528 21.38 -9.03 -44.49
C ASP A 528 20.73 -10.41 -44.73
N GLY A 529 19.39 -10.45 -44.84
CA GLY A 529 18.61 -11.68 -45.00
C GLY A 529 18.37 -12.46 -43.69
N GLY A 530 17.22 -13.11 -43.60
CA GLY A 530 16.81 -13.91 -42.43
C GLY A 530 16.42 -13.06 -41.22
N ALA A 531 15.98 -13.72 -40.13
CA ALA A 531 15.45 -13.03 -38.96
C ALA A 531 16.51 -12.19 -38.23
N LEU A 532 16.15 -10.95 -37.89
CA LEU A 532 16.91 -10.07 -37.00
C LEU A 532 17.09 -10.72 -35.63
N LYS A 533 18.14 -10.36 -34.90
CA LYS A 533 18.31 -10.73 -33.48
C LYS A 533 17.25 -10.06 -32.60
N ALA A 534 17.02 -10.58 -31.39
CA ALA A 534 15.95 -10.13 -30.50
C ALA A 534 15.99 -8.62 -30.21
N ASP A 535 17.16 -8.08 -29.87
CA ASP A 535 17.29 -6.66 -29.53
C ASP A 535 17.15 -5.74 -30.75
N ALA A 536 17.72 -6.13 -31.89
CA ALA A 536 17.58 -5.42 -33.16
C ALA A 536 16.13 -5.43 -33.67
N SER A 537 15.41 -6.56 -33.50
CA SER A 537 13.99 -6.69 -33.83
C SER A 537 13.16 -5.67 -33.03
N ARG A 538 13.38 -5.61 -31.71
CA ARG A 538 12.68 -4.64 -30.83
C ARG A 538 13.05 -3.20 -31.16
N GLN A 539 14.30 -2.93 -31.52
CA GLN A 539 14.73 -1.58 -31.92
C GLN A 539 14.04 -1.12 -33.20
N GLN A 540 14.11 -1.92 -34.27
CA GLN A 540 13.47 -1.57 -35.55
C GLN A 540 11.95 -1.45 -35.45
N ALA A 541 11.30 -2.33 -34.69
CA ALA A 541 9.87 -2.24 -34.42
C ALA A 541 9.50 -0.95 -33.65
N SER A 542 10.33 -0.54 -32.69
CA SER A 542 10.14 0.71 -31.95
C SER A 542 10.28 1.92 -32.88
N ASP A 543 11.33 1.96 -33.70
CA ASP A 543 11.59 3.07 -34.62
C ASP A 543 10.46 3.20 -35.66
N ALA A 544 9.98 2.08 -36.21
CA ALA A 544 8.86 2.07 -37.15
C ALA A 544 7.54 2.53 -36.51
N CYS A 545 7.27 2.12 -35.27
CA CYS A 545 6.10 2.55 -34.51
C CYS A 545 6.12 4.07 -34.27
N VAL A 546 7.25 4.60 -33.79
CA VAL A 546 7.46 6.03 -33.54
C VAL A 546 7.33 6.84 -34.83
N ALA A 547 7.86 6.33 -35.95
CA ALA A 547 7.75 6.98 -37.25
C ALA A 547 6.29 7.10 -37.73
N GLU A 548 5.47 6.06 -37.58
CA GLU A 548 4.04 6.12 -37.94
C GLU A 548 3.27 7.09 -37.04
N ILE A 549 3.47 7.01 -35.71
CA ILE A 549 2.82 7.93 -34.75
C ILE A 549 3.19 9.38 -35.09
N HIS A 550 4.47 9.65 -35.31
CA HIS A 550 4.94 10.97 -35.72
C HIS A 550 4.27 11.42 -37.03
N ARG A 551 4.15 10.54 -38.03
CA ARG A 551 3.52 10.85 -39.31
C ARG A 551 2.04 11.20 -39.15
N ILE A 552 1.29 10.45 -38.33
CA ILE A 552 -0.12 10.74 -38.02
C ILE A 552 -0.25 12.11 -37.36
N LEU A 553 0.58 12.42 -36.36
CA LEU A 553 0.52 13.71 -35.65
C LEU A 553 0.91 14.90 -36.55
N VAL A 554 1.87 14.72 -37.45
CA VAL A 554 2.20 15.74 -38.48
C VAL A 554 1.03 15.94 -39.43
N GLN A 555 0.41 14.87 -39.92
CA GLN A 555 -0.78 14.93 -40.77
C GLN A 555 -1.96 15.59 -40.04
N ALA A 556 -2.14 15.32 -38.74
CA ALA A 556 -3.16 15.95 -37.91
C ALA A 556 -2.97 17.46 -37.81
N ARG A 557 -1.73 17.93 -37.56
CA ARG A 557 -1.38 19.36 -37.57
C ARG A 557 -1.64 20.04 -38.92
N GLN A 558 -1.64 19.27 -40.02
CA GLN A 558 -1.97 19.73 -41.38
C GLN A 558 -3.46 19.60 -41.72
N GLY A 559 -4.30 19.10 -40.81
CA GLY A 559 -5.73 18.83 -41.07
C GLY A 559 -6.00 17.61 -41.98
N ARG A 560 -5.00 16.74 -42.17
CA ARG A 560 -5.05 15.56 -43.04
C ARG A 560 -5.32 14.24 -42.31
N ALA A 561 -5.18 14.20 -41.00
CA ALA A 561 -5.60 13.07 -40.16
C ALA A 561 -6.65 13.56 -39.17
N LEU A 562 -7.91 13.20 -39.40
CA LEU A 562 -9.06 13.68 -38.64
C LEU A 562 -9.79 12.51 -37.99
N LEU A 563 -10.00 12.62 -36.69
CA LEU A 563 -10.82 11.73 -35.88
C LEU A 563 -12.10 12.47 -35.50
N ARG A 564 -13.25 12.01 -36.03
CA ARG A 564 -14.58 12.60 -35.80
C ARG A 564 -14.60 14.12 -36.07
N GLY A 565 -13.89 14.53 -37.12
CA GLY A 565 -13.77 15.95 -37.53
C GLY A 565 -12.71 16.76 -36.79
N HIS A 566 -12.04 16.19 -35.78
CA HIS A 566 -10.97 16.86 -35.02
C HIS A 566 -9.59 16.31 -35.40
N PRO A 567 -8.52 17.14 -35.42
CA PRO A 567 -7.16 16.65 -35.60
C PRO A 567 -6.78 15.64 -34.52
N VAL A 568 -6.23 14.48 -34.93
CA VAL A 568 -5.71 13.46 -34.00
C VAL A 568 -4.72 14.08 -33.02
N GLN A 569 -4.93 13.82 -31.73
CA GLN A 569 -4.06 14.23 -30.64
C GLN A 569 -3.22 13.05 -30.12
N PRO A 570 -2.12 13.29 -29.40
CA PRO A 570 -1.36 12.21 -28.76
C PRO A 570 -2.21 11.32 -27.84
N GLY A 571 -3.21 11.91 -27.16
CA GLY A 571 -4.14 11.19 -26.28
C GLY A 571 -5.05 10.17 -26.98
N ASP A 572 -5.21 10.25 -28.30
CA ASP A 572 -6.00 9.31 -29.09
C ASP A 572 -5.23 8.02 -29.42
N ILE A 573 -3.94 7.96 -29.09
CA ILE A 573 -3.03 6.89 -29.48
C ILE A 573 -2.62 6.08 -28.25
N ALA A 574 -2.81 4.77 -28.35
CA ALA A 574 -2.30 3.81 -27.38
C ALA A 574 -1.30 2.85 -28.00
N VAL A 575 -0.18 2.59 -27.30
CA VAL A 575 0.81 1.59 -27.65
C VAL A 575 0.73 0.44 -26.65
N LEU A 576 0.33 -0.73 -27.13
CA LEU A 576 0.17 -1.92 -26.32
C LEU A 576 1.42 -2.80 -26.37
N VAL A 577 1.96 -3.13 -25.20
CA VAL A 577 3.23 -3.88 -25.05
C VAL A 577 3.04 -5.10 -24.14
N ARG A 578 3.98 -6.06 -24.18
CA ARG A 578 3.93 -7.23 -23.27
C ARG A 578 4.58 -6.95 -21.93
N SER A 579 5.65 -6.15 -21.90
CA SER A 579 6.45 -5.90 -20.68
C SER A 579 6.70 -4.42 -20.40
N HIS A 580 7.02 -4.09 -19.14
CA HIS A 580 7.41 -2.73 -18.76
C HIS A 580 8.72 -2.28 -19.43
N LYS A 581 9.66 -3.20 -19.68
CA LYS A 581 10.89 -2.89 -20.43
C LYS A 581 10.59 -2.40 -21.86
N GLU A 582 9.61 -3.01 -22.50
CA GLU A 582 9.11 -2.56 -23.80
C GLU A 582 8.39 -1.21 -23.70
N ALA A 583 7.63 -0.98 -22.62
CA ALA A 583 6.97 0.31 -22.38
C ALA A 583 7.98 1.45 -22.27
N THR A 584 9.02 1.29 -21.44
CA THR A 584 10.10 2.26 -21.25
C THR A 584 10.83 2.53 -22.57
N ARG A 585 11.07 1.50 -23.38
CA ARG A 585 11.72 1.65 -24.70
C ARG A 585 10.90 2.56 -25.62
N ILE A 586 9.59 2.32 -25.73
CA ILE A 586 8.72 3.17 -26.55
C ILE A 586 8.62 4.59 -25.98
N GLN A 587 8.53 4.74 -24.66
CA GLN A 587 8.45 6.04 -24.01
C GLN A 587 9.69 6.89 -24.32
N GLN A 588 10.89 6.31 -24.18
CA GLN A 588 12.15 6.97 -24.52
C GLN A 588 12.24 7.33 -26.00
N ALA A 589 11.78 6.43 -26.88
CA ALA A 589 11.82 6.65 -28.32
C ALA A 589 10.85 7.77 -28.77
N LEU A 590 9.65 7.85 -28.16
CA LEU A 590 8.69 8.95 -28.39
C LEU A 590 9.19 10.27 -27.81
N GLY A 591 9.77 10.26 -26.60
CA GLY A 591 10.36 11.44 -25.97
C GLY A 591 11.50 12.04 -26.81
N ALA A 592 12.33 11.18 -27.42
CA ALA A 592 13.43 11.62 -28.29
C ALA A 592 12.98 12.36 -29.57
N VAL A 593 11.71 12.23 -29.96
CA VAL A 593 11.11 12.97 -31.09
C VAL A 593 10.12 14.04 -30.64
N GLY A 594 10.08 14.36 -29.34
CA GLY A 594 9.23 15.41 -28.79
C GLY A 594 7.75 15.05 -28.71
N ILE A 595 7.41 13.74 -28.73
CA ILE A 595 6.03 13.27 -28.53
C ILE A 595 5.84 12.94 -27.05
N PRO A 596 4.91 13.61 -26.34
CA PRO A 596 4.67 13.31 -24.94
C PRO A 596 4.00 11.94 -24.82
N ALA A 597 4.57 11.07 -24.00
CA ALA A 597 4.09 9.72 -23.78
C ALA A 597 4.09 9.37 -22.30
N VAL A 598 3.05 8.68 -21.86
CA VAL A 598 2.91 8.17 -20.49
C VAL A 598 2.91 6.65 -20.53
N ALA A 599 3.84 6.03 -19.81
CA ALA A 599 3.80 4.61 -19.59
C ALA A 599 3.02 4.33 -18.31
N ALA A 600 2.06 3.41 -18.38
CA ALA A 600 1.48 2.77 -17.20
C ALA A 600 2.54 1.83 -16.59
N GLY A 601 3.56 2.42 -15.98
CA GLY A 601 4.67 1.73 -15.36
C GLY A 601 4.28 1.21 -13.98
N LYS A 602 4.59 -0.06 -13.72
CA LYS A 602 4.76 -0.59 -12.37
C LYS A 602 6.18 -0.24 -11.92
N GLN A 603 6.43 1.00 -11.55
CA GLN A 603 7.67 1.37 -10.86
C GLN A 603 7.28 1.87 -9.48
N SER A 604 7.89 1.27 -8.46
CA SER A 604 7.77 1.79 -7.10
C SER A 604 8.45 3.16 -7.05
N LEU A 605 7.74 4.14 -6.53
CA LEU A 605 8.22 5.48 -6.22
C LEU A 605 9.47 5.43 -5.33
N TYR A 606 9.57 4.44 -4.45
CA TYR A 606 10.73 4.26 -3.57
C TYR A 606 11.95 3.66 -4.28
N ALA A 607 11.77 3.12 -5.48
CA ALA A 607 12.86 2.63 -6.34
C ALA A 607 13.34 3.68 -7.35
N THR A 608 12.87 4.93 -7.28
CA THR A 608 13.32 5.99 -8.18
C THR A 608 14.56 6.71 -7.67
N ASP A 609 15.27 7.38 -8.58
CA ASP A 609 16.39 8.23 -8.23
C ASP A 609 15.95 9.37 -7.29
N GLU A 610 14.73 9.90 -7.45
CA GLU A 610 14.20 10.96 -6.59
C GLU A 610 14.09 10.54 -5.12
N ALA A 611 13.74 9.28 -4.82
CA ALA A 611 13.74 8.75 -3.46
C ALA A 611 15.15 8.72 -2.85
N HIS A 612 16.15 8.34 -3.65
CA HIS A 612 17.55 8.40 -3.25
C HIS A 612 18.04 9.83 -3.00
N GLU A 613 17.62 10.79 -3.83
CA GLU A 613 17.97 12.20 -3.66
C GLU A 613 17.36 12.81 -2.39
N LEU A 614 16.09 12.51 -2.09
CA LEU A 614 15.46 12.96 -0.84
C LEU A 614 16.11 12.34 0.39
N ARG A 615 16.57 11.08 0.30
CA ARG A 615 17.38 10.47 1.36
C ARG A 615 18.68 11.24 1.59
N LEU A 616 19.37 11.70 0.54
CA LEU A 616 20.57 12.53 0.69
C LEU A 616 20.27 13.90 1.32
N LEU A 617 19.16 14.53 0.94
CA LEU A 617 18.69 15.78 1.56
C LEU A 617 18.41 15.59 3.06
N LEU A 618 17.70 14.52 3.45
CA LEU A 618 17.43 14.18 4.85
C LEU A 618 18.72 13.95 5.64
N LEU A 619 19.68 13.21 5.07
CA LEU A 619 20.98 12.96 5.69
C LEU A 619 21.75 14.27 5.94
N ALA A 620 21.66 15.23 5.03
CA ALA A 620 22.26 16.55 5.19
C ALA A 620 21.54 17.38 6.28
N LEU A 621 20.21 17.41 6.28
CA LEU A 621 19.42 18.12 7.29
C LEU A 621 19.66 17.60 8.72
N LEU A 622 19.83 16.29 8.87
CA LEU A 622 20.16 15.64 10.15
C LEU A 622 21.54 16.04 10.67
N GLN A 623 22.53 16.16 9.77
CA GLN A 623 23.91 16.49 10.10
C GLN A 623 24.41 17.74 9.35
N PRO A 624 23.95 18.96 9.68
CA PRO A 624 24.28 20.16 8.92
C PRO A 624 25.77 20.54 8.93
N ALA A 625 26.53 20.01 9.89
CA ALA A 625 27.96 20.21 9.99
C ALA A 625 28.78 19.27 9.07
N ASP A 626 28.16 18.23 8.50
CA ASP A 626 28.83 17.29 7.59
C ASP A 626 28.85 17.86 6.16
N GLU A 627 30.00 18.39 5.78
CA GLU A 627 30.23 18.97 4.46
C GLU A 627 30.12 17.96 3.31
N GLY A 628 30.42 16.69 3.57
CA GLY A 628 30.31 15.63 2.57
C GLY A 628 28.85 15.38 2.19
N ARG A 629 27.96 15.32 3.20
CA ARG A 629 26.52 15.14 3.00
C ARG A 629 25.87 16.35 2.36
N LEU A 630 26.25 17.57 2.76
CA LEU A 630 25.77 18.78 2.13
C LEU A 630 26.12 18.81 0.63
N ARG A 631 27.38 18.51 0.26
CA ARG A 631 27.79 18.43 -1.15
C ARG A 631 27.04 17.35 -1.92
N ALA A 632 26.84 16.18 -1.31
CA ALA A 632 26.04 15.12 -1.92
C ALA A 632 24.59 15.59 -2.20
N ALA A 633 23.95 16.26 -1.25
CA ALA A 633 22.61 16.82 -1.47
C ALA A 633 22.61 17.89 -2.59
N LEU A 634 23.56 18.82 -2.59
CA LEU A 634 23.63 19.89 -3.61
C LEU A 634 23.84 19.34 -5.04
N SER A 635 24.51 18.20 -5.17
CA SER A 635 24.74 17.52 -6.45
C SER A 635 23.51 16.79 -7.04
N THR A 636 22.41 16.69 -6.29
CA THR A 636 21.18 16.03 -6.75
C THR A 636 20.48 16.82 -7.85
N VAL A 637 19.63 16.18 -8.66
CA VAL A 637 18.84 16.87 -9.70
C VAL A 637 17.85 17.86 -9.06
N LEU A 638 17.33 17.58 -7.86
CA LEU A 638 16.43 18.48 -7.13
C LEU A 638 17.06 19.86 -6.88
N LEU A 639 18.29 19.91 -6.36
CA LEU A 639 19.00 21.17 -6.05
C LEU A 639 19.77 21.68 -7.27
N GLY A 640 20.49 20.79 -7.95
CA GLY A 640 21.07 21.02 -9.28
C GLY A 640 22.25 21.99 -9.32
N GLU A 641 23.04 22.05 -8.25
CA GLU A 641 24.30 22.83 -8.26
C GLU A 641 25.32 22.18 -9.19
N ASP A 642 26.04 23.00 -9.95
CA ASP A 642 27.04 22.48 -10.89
C ASP A 642 28.35 22.07 -10.21
N ALA A 643 29.18 21.31 -10.93
CA ALA A 643 30.44 20.82 -10.40
C ALA A 643 31.40 21.96 -10.01
N GLN A 644 31.30 23.13 -10.65
CA GLN A 644 32.16 24.27 -10.36
C GLN A 644 31.76 24.95 -9.05
N ALA A 645 30.46 25.07 -8.77
CA ALA A 645 29.93 25.59 -7.52
C ALA A 645 30.30 24.69 -6.34
N ILE A 646 30.20 23.36 -6.51
CA ILE A 646 30.61 22.38 -5.50
C ILE A 646 32.13 22.43 -5.24
N ASP A 647 32.94 22.53 -6.30
CA ASP A 647 34.40 22.67 -6.20
C ASP A 647 34.82 24.00 -5.56
N ALA A 648 34.04 25.08 -5.79
CA ALA A 648 34.26 26.37 -5.15
C ALA A 648 34.03 26.31 -3.63
N MET A 649 33.11 25.47 -3.13
CA MET A 649 32.90 25.31 -1.68
C MET A 649 34.17 24.82 -0.95
N GLU A 650 35.01 24.02 -1.60
CA GLU A 650 36.25 23.51 -1.00
C GLU A 650 37.36 24.57 -0.95
N ARG A 651 37.31 25.56 -1.86
CA ARG A 651 38.32 26.62 -1.97
C ARG A 651 37.90 27.94 -1.33
N GLU A 652 36.59 28.18 -1.23
CA GLU A 652 36.00 29.46 -0.84
C GLU A 652 35.06 29.27 0.36
N GLY A 653 35.55 29.55 1.57
CA GLY A 653 34.78 29.37 2.80
C GLY A 653 33.48 30.20 2.88
N GLU A 654 33.31 31.26 2.09
CA GLU A 654 32.05 32.02 2.02
C GLU A 654 30.93 31.27 1.28
N SER A 655 31.26 30.61 0.17
CA SER A 655 30.29 29.78 -0.58
C SER A 655 29.78 28.64 0.30
N GLN A 656 30.69 27.96 0.98
CA GLN A 656 30.35 26.91 1.95
C GLN A 656 29.42 27.41 3.06
N ARG A 657 29.74 28.54 3.71
CA ARG A 657 28.90 29.12 4.76
C ARG A 657 27.50 29.46 4.24
N THR A 658 27.40 29.96 3.02
CA THR A 658 26.11 30.32 2.40
C THR A 658 25.20 29.11 2.27
N PHE A 659 25.72 27.98 1.77
CA PHE A 659 24.94 26.74 1.66
C PHE A 659 24.62 26.13 3.03
N GLN A 660 25.54 26.19 3.99
CA GLN A 660 25.25 25.75 5.37
C GLN A 660 24.13 26.56 6.01
N LEU A 661 24.10 27.88 5.81
CA LEU A 661 23.00 28.72 6.29
C LEU A 661 21.67 28.39 5.60
N ARG A 662 21.68 28.15 4.29
CA ARG A 662 20.48 27.68 3.55
C ARG A 662 19.96 26.35 4.11
N LEU A 663 20.85 25.40 4.38
CA LEU A 663 20.50 24.11 4.97
C LEU A 663 19.86 24.26 6.37
N LEU A 664 20.36 25.18 7.20
CA LEU A 664 19.78 25.48 8.50
C LEU A 664 18.38 26.10 8.38
N LEU A 665 18.16 26.98 7.39
CA LEU A 665 16.83 27.54 7.10
C LEU A 665 15.85 26.45 6.63
N TRP A 666 16.29 25.52 5.78
CA TRP A 666 15.46 24.38 5.39
C TRP A 666 15.13 23.49 6.59
N ARG A 667 16.08 23.29 7.51
CA ARG A 667 15.84 22.54 8.75
C ARG A 667 14.81 23.23 9.65
N GLU A 668 14.90 24.55 9.82
CA GLU A 668 13.91 25.32 10.57
C GLU A 668 12.52 25.26 9.90
N ARG A 669 12.48 25.35 8.57
CA ARG A 669 11.26 25.22 7.78
C ARG A 669 10.64 23.82 7.92
N TRP A 670 11.47 22.78 7.96
CA TRP A 670 11.03 21.40 8.20
C TRP A 670 10.42 21.24 9.59
N GLN A 671 11.06 21.79 10.61
CA GLN A 671 10.58 21.68 11.99
C GLN A 671 9.21 22.35 12.17
N ARG A 672 8.99 23.50 11.52
CA ARG A 672 7.72 24.23 11.62
C ARG A 672 6.62 23.73 10.67
N GLY A 673 6.98 23.35 9.45
CA GLY A 673 6.04 23.07 8.37
C GLY A 673 5.97 21.62 7.91
N GLY A 674 6.84 20.76 8.46
CA GLY A 674 6.97 19.36 8.05
C GLY A 674 7.76 19.15 6.75
N PRO A 675 7.97 17.87 6.37
CA PRO A 675 8.68 17.45 5.15
C PRO A 675 8.14 18.09 3.86
N PHE A 676 6.81 18.06 3.68
CA PHE A 676 6.21 18.48 2.42
C PHE A 676 6.44 19.97 2.15
N ALA A 677 6.42 20.81 3.19
CA ALA A 677 6.66 22.24 3.03
C ALA A 677 8.04 22.54 2.42
N VAL A 678 9.10 21.90 2.91
CA VAL A 678 10.46 22.09 2.39
C VAL A 678 10.57 21.56 0.96
N ILE A 679 10.04 20.37 0.70
CA ILE A 679 10.12 19.76 -0.64
C ILE A 679 9.34 20.58 -1.67
N ALA A 680 8.14 21.06 -1.31
CA ALA A 680 7.33 21.92 -2.18
C ALA A 680 8.01 23.27 -2.44
N ASP A 681 8.61 23.89 -1.41
CA ASP A 681 9.36 25.15 -1.55
C ASP A 681 10.57 24.96 -2.50
N LEU A 682 11.33 23.85 -2.36
CA LEU A 682 12.45 23.51 -3.25
C LEU A 682 12.00 23.21 -4.69
N CYS A 683 10.91 22.46 -4.84
CA CYS A 683 10.32 22.19 -6.15
C CYS A 683 9.88 23.48 -6.86
N ALA A 684 9.32 24.44 -6.11
CA ALA A 684 8.92 25.73 -6.64
C ALA A 684 10.13 26.62 -7.00
N GLU A 685 11.17 26.65 -6.15
CA GLU A 685 12.42 27.39 -6.40
C GLU A 685 13.11 26.92 -7.69
N HIS A 686 13.10 25.62 -7.94
CA HIS A 686 13.78 25.01 -9.09
C HIS A 686 12.86 24.61 -10.25
N ALA A 687 11.58 25.01 -10.24
CA ALA A 687 10.57 24.55 -11.19
C ALA A 687 10.95 24.80 -12.66
N GLU A 688 11.46 25.99 -13.00
CA GLU A 688 11.86 26.33 -14.37
C GLU A 688 12.99 25.41 -14.89
N ARG A 689 13.99 25.14 -14.05
CA ARG A 689 15.11 24.24 -14.37
C ARG A 689 14.63 22.80 -14.51
N LEU A 690 13.83 22.33 -13.56
CA LEU A 690 13.31 20.96 -13.55
C LEU A 690 12.41 20.72 -14.76
N LEU A 691 11.44 21.59 -15.04
CA LEU A 691 10.53 21.48 -16.19
C LEU A 691 11.23 21.66 -17.55
N GLY A 692 12.43 22.23 -17.58
CA GLY A 692 13.27 22.28 -18.77
C GLY A 692 13.91 20.94 -19.15
N LEU A 693 13.91 19.94 -18.25
CA LEU A 693 14.42 18.60 -18.52
C LEU A 693 13.42 17.77 -19.35
N LEU A 694 13.93 16.80 -20.12
CA LEU A 694 13.10 15.90 -20.93
C LEU A 694 12.05 15.14 -20.10
N ASP A 695 12.37 14.82 -18.84
CA ASP A 695 11.53 14.12 -17.86
C ASP A 695 11.14 15.01 -16.67
N GLY A 696 11.25 16.34 -16.82
CA GLY A 696 11.12 17.31 -15.73
C GLY A 696 9.83 17.22 -14.92
N GLU A 697 8.70 17.12 -15.61
CA GLU A 697 7.37 17.01 -15.00
C GLU A 697 7.21 15.73 -14.17
N ARG A 698 7.85 14.63 -14.59
CA ARG A 698 7.88 13.36 -13.86
C ARG A 698 8.62 13.51 -12.55
N ARG A 699 9.84 14.06 -12.61
CA ARG A 699 10.66 14.26 -11.41
C ARG A 699 9.95 15.14 -10.41
N LEU A 700 9.38 16.25 -10.87
CA LEU A 700 8.62 17.17 -10.02
C LEU A 700 7.45 16.46 -9.32
N THR A 701 6.68 15.67 -10.07
CA THR A 701 5.57 14.88 -9.51
C THR A 701 6.06 13.85 -8.50
N ASN A 702 7.18 13.18 -8.77
CA ASN A 702 7.78 12.19 -7.86
C ASN A 702 8.23 12.83 -6.55
N TYR A 703 8.93 13.98 -6.59
CA TYR A 703 9.34 14.68 -5.36
C TYR A 703 8.14 15.10 -4.52
N LEU A 704 7.10 15.66 -5.16
CA LEU A 704 5.89 16.08 -4.45
C LEU A 704 5.16 14.88 -3.83
N GLN A 705 5.02 13.77 -4.56
CA GLN A 705 4.41 12.54 -4.05
C GLN A 705 5.21 11.96 -2.87
N LEU A 706 6.54 11.92 -2.97
CA LEU A 706 7.41 11.51 -1.86
C LEU A 706 7.26 12.45 -0.65
N GLY A 707 7.14 13.75 -0.88
CA GLY A 707 6.89 14.73 0.17
C GLY A 707 5.55 14.52 0.88
N GLU A 708 4.47 14.23 0.14
CA GLU A 708 3.16 13.89 0.70
C GLU A 708 3.27 12.63 1.60
N LEU A 709 3.95 11.59 1.13
CA LEU A 709 4.12 10.33 1.86
C LEU A 709 5.00 10.52 3.11
N LEU A 710 6.08 11.29 3.02
CA LEU A 710 6.89 11.67 4.19
C LEU A 710 6.08 12.47 5.21
N GLN A 711 5.16 13.34 4.76
CA GLN A 711 4.28 14.10 5.64
C GLN A 711 3.27 13.21 6.36
N GLN A 712 2.73 12.20 5.68
CA GLN A 712 1.86 11.20 6.30
C GLN A 712 2.64 10.36 7.32
N ALA A 713 3.85 9.92 6.98
CA ALA A 713 4.73 9.18 7.88
C ALA A 713 5.14 10.01 9.10
N ALA A 714 5.27 11.33 8.97
CA ALA A 714 5.62 12.22 10.08
C ALA A 714 4.56 12.24 11.18
N GLY A 715 3.31 11.88 10.88
CA GLY A 715 2.24 11.75 11.88
C GLY A 715 2.39 10.53 12.80
N HIS A 716 3.22 9.55 12.42
CA HIS A 716 3.37 8.28 13.14
C HIS A 716 4.83 7.99 13.56
N THR A 717 5.79 8.80 13.11
CA THR A 717 7.22 8.60 13.36
C THR A 717 7.79 9.71 14.25
N LEU A 718 8.75 9.36 15.10
CA LEU A 718 9.37 10.29 16.03
C LEU A 718 10.51 11.06 15.35
N GLY A 719 10.21 12.29 14.92
CA GLY A 719 11.19 13.25 14.42
C GLY A 719 11.89 12.86 13.12
N MET A 720 12.91 13.63 12.74
CA MET A 720 13.58 13.51 11.43
C MET A 720 14.39 12.20 11.27
N HIS A 721 14.91 11.63 12.36
CA HIS A 721 15.61 10.34 12.32
C HIS A 721 14.64 9.20 11.98
N GLY A 722 13.49 9.16 12.66
CA GLY A 722 12.45 8.16 12.37
C GLY A 722 11.92 8.25 10.93
N LEU A 723 11.83 9.47 10.37
CA LEU A 723 11.47 9.66 8.97
C LEU A 723 12.52 9.14 7.98
N LEU A 724 13.81 9.32 8.29
CA LEU A 724 14.89 8.76 7.47
C LEU A 724 14.84 7.23 7.50
N ASP A 725 14.72 6.64 8.69
CA ASP A 725 14.65 5.18 8.85
C ASP A 725 13.43 4.61 8.10
N TRP A 726 12.27 5.27 8.23
CA TRP A 726 11.07 4.91 7.50
C TRP A 726 11.29 4.94 5.98
N LEU A 727 11.88 6.02 5.43
CA LEU A 727 12.16 6.11 4.00
C LEU A 727 13.11 4.99 3.55
N GLN A 728 14.15 4.68 4.35
CA GLN A 728 15.09 3.61 4.04
C GLN A 728 14.43 2.22 4.06
N VAL A 729 13.50 1.97 4.98
CA VAL A 729 12.71 0.73 5.01
C VAL A 729 11.83 0.63 3.77
N GLN A 730 11.12 1.69 3.38
CA GLN A 730 10.30 1.70 2.17
C GLN A 730 11.13 1.49 0.89
N MET A 731 12.33 2.09 0.82
CA MET A 731 13.28 1.87 -0.28
C MET A 731 13.79 0.42 -0.33
N ALA A 732 14.05 -0.21 0.83
CA ALA A 732 14.50 -1.60 0.89
C ALA A 732 13.40 -2.59 0.45
N HIS A 733 12.14 -2.27 0.75
CA HIS A 733 10.96 -3.08 0.42
C HIS A 733 10.22 -2.54 -0.82
N ALA A 734 10.91 -1.81 -1.68
CA ALA A 734 10.30 -1.22 -2.87
C ALA A 734 9.73 -2.33 -3.78
N ASP A 735 8.40 -2.38 -3.91
CA ASP A 735 7.69 -3.37 -4.70
C ASP A 735 6.90 -2.69 -5.82
N GLN A 736 7.21 -3.08 -7.05
CA GLN A 736 6.53 -2.62 -8.25
C GLN A 736 5.09 -3.15 -8.36
N ASN A 737 4.76 -4.21 -7.62
CA ASN A 737 3.42 -4.79 -7.59
C ASN A 737 2.51 -4.18 -6.53
N ASP A 738 3.04 -3.40 -5.60
CA ASP A 738 2.26 -2.68 -4.61
C ASP A 738 1.69 -1.40 -5.23
N GLU A 739 0.36 -1.34 -5.35
CA GLU A 739 -0.34 -0.19 -5.93
C GLU A 739 -0.14 1.10 -5.13
N GLN A 740 0.10 1.01 -3.81
CA GLN A 740 0.33 2.18 -2.95
C GLN A 740 1.68 2.83 -3.22
N GLN A 741 2.65 2.05 -3.72
CA GLN A 741 3.98 2.53 -4.05
C GLN A 741 4.08 3.07 -5.48
N LEU A 742 3.03 3.00 -6.29
CA LEU A 742 3.11 3.38 -7.69
C LEU A 742 3.20 4.90 -7.90
N LEU A 743 3.91 5.27 -8.97
CA LEU A 743 3.99 6.65 -9.45
C LEU A 743 2.61 7.19 -9.85
N ARG A 744 2.27 8.40 -9.41
CA ARG A 744 1.07 9.12 -9.85
C ARG A 744 1.17 9.46 -11.35
N LEU A 745 0.04 9.41 -12.05
CA LEU A 745 -0.06 9.82 -13.46
C LEU A 745 -0.18 11.35 -13.57
N GLU A 746 0.52 11.96 -14.54
CA GLU A 746 0.64 13.42 -14.72
C GLU A 746 -0.55 14.05 -15.50
N SER A 747 -1.74 13.43 -15.49
CA SER A 747 -2.89 13.72 -16.37
C SER A 747 -2.76 13.21 -17.82
N ASP A 748 -3.67 12.32 -18.21
CA ASP A 748 -3.63 11.55 -19.48
C ASP A 748 -4.13 12.31 -20.72
N ALA A 749 -4.80 13.45 -20.55
CA ALA A 749 -5.64 14.03 -21.62
C ALA A 749 -4.88 14.49 -22.89
N ARG A 750 -3.54 14.50 -22.90
CA ARG A 750 -2.72 14.95 -24.05
C ARG A 750 -1.45 14.13 -24.33
N ARG A 751 -1.37 12.86 -23.89
CA ARG A 751 -0.16 12.03 -24.06
C ARG A 751 -0.47 10.68 -24.72
N VAL A 752 0.50 10.15 -25.49
CA VAL A 752 0.42 8.78 -26.01
C VAL A 752 0.43 7.81 -24.83
N GLN A 753 -0.54 6.91 -24.77
CA GLN A 753 -0.70 5.99 -23.65
C GLN A 753 0.02 4.67 -23.95
N ILE A 754 1.05 4.32 -23.16
CA ILE A 754 1.79 3.06 -23.31
C ILE A 754 1.37 2.11 -22.21
N ILE A 755 0.65 1.06 -22.57
CA ILE A 755 -0.07 0.20 -21.62
C ILE A 755 0.26 -1.27 -21.93
N THR A 756 0.32 -2.11 -20.89
CA THR A 756 0.51 -3.55 -21.09
C THR A 756 -0.77 -4.18 -21.65
N LEU A 757 -0.64 -5.23 -22.47
CA LEU A 757 -1.79 -5.96 -23.02
C LEU A 757 -2.79 -6.38 -21.92
N HIS A 758 -2.29 -6.84 -20.77
CA HIS A 758 -3.12 -7.20 -19.61
C HIS A 758 -3.92 -6.03 -19.02
N LYS A 759 -3.30 -4.85 -18.88
CA LYS A 759 -3.97 -3.66 -18.33
C LYS A 759 -4.92 -3.02 -19.35
N SER A 760 -4.77 -3.33 -20.65
CA SER A 760 -5.65 -2.84 -21.69
C SER A 760 -7.04 -3.52 -21.72
N LYS A 761 -7.20 -4.67 -21.05
CA LYS A 761 -8.49 -5.35 -20.95
C LYS A 761 -9.54 -4.42 -20.32
N GLY A 762 -10.75 -4.45 -20.87
CA GLY A 762 -11.83 -3.52 -20.50
C GLY A 762 -11.73 -2.12 -21.11
N LEU A 763 -10.53 -1.64 -21.42
CA LEU A 763 -10.29 -0.32 -22.01
C LEU A 763 -10.46 -0.34 -23.55
N GLU A 764 -10.60 0.85 -24.12
CA GLU A 764 -10.72 1.10 -25.55
C GLU A 764 -9.97 2.38 -25.93
N TYR A 765 -9.36 2.39 -27.12
CA TYR A 765 -8.56 3.52 -27.60
C TYR A 765 -8.84 3.79 -29.08
N PRO A 766 -8.85 5.07 -29.51
CA PRO A 766 -9.09 5.40 -30.90
C PRO A 766 -8.13 4.69 -31.87
N LEU A 767 -6.82 4.81 -31.61
CA LEU A 767 -5.76 4.23 -32.42
C LEU A 767 -4.87 3.32 -31.56
N VAL A 768 -4.65 2.08 -31.99
CA VAL A 768 -3.88 1.09 -31.21
C VAL A 768 -2.68 0.57 -32.01
N PHE A 769 -1.52 0.61 -31.36
CA PHE A 769 -0.24 0.16 -31.91
C PHE A 769 0.28 -1.06 -31.14
N LEU A 770 0.64 -2.11 -31.85
CA LEU A 770 1.18 -3.37 -31.33
C LEU A 770 2.56 -3.62 -31.97
N PRO A 771 3.63 -2.93 -31.53
CA PRO A 771 4.95 -3.04 -32.15
C PRO A 771 5.66 -4.37 -31.91
N PHE A 772 5.33 -5.08 -30.83
CA PHE A 772 6.13 -6.24 -30.41
C PHE A 772 5.40 -7.59 -30.54
N VAL A 773 4.16 -7.62 -31.03
CA VAL A 773 3.37 -8.87 -31.15
C VAL A 773 3.96 -9.88 -32.13
N GLY A 774 4.73 -9.42 -33.12
CA GLY A 774 5.46 -10.26 -34.07
C GLY A 774 6.82 -10.77 -33.58
N ILE A 775 7.19 -10.50 -32.31
CA ILE A 775 8.47 -10.93 -31.71
C ILE A 775 8.19 -12.04 -30.71
N ASP A 776 8.93 -13.15 -30.80
CA ASP A 776 8.91 -14.19 -29.77
C ASP A 776 9.48 -13.61 -28.47
N GLY A 777 8.64 -13.51 -27.45
CA GLY A 777 9.02 -13.01 -26.13
C GLY A 777 10.05 -13.90 -25.42
N GLY A 778 10.20 -15.15 -25.87
CA GLY A 778 10.89 -16.20 -25.14
C GLY A 778 10.05 -16.59 -23.94
N GLY A 779 9.32 -17.70 -24.01
CA GLY A 779 8.51 -18.17 -22.88
C GLY A 779 9.36 -18.28 -21.61
N ASN A 780 8.78 -17.94 -20.45
CA ASN A 780 9.40 -18.22 -19.16
C ASN A 780 9.68 -19.72 -19.10
N ARG A 781 10.96 -20.12 -19.14
CA ARG A 781 11.32 -21.49 -18.81
C ARG A 781 11.01 -21.69 -17.35
N ALA A 782 10.16 -22.68 -17.06
CA ALA A 782 9.99 -23.20 -15.72
C ALA A 782 11.35 -23.72 -15.24
N ASP A 783 12.06 -22.91 -14.45
CA ASP A 783 13.42 -23.24 -14.02
C ASP A 783 13.42 -24.11 -12.76
N SER A 784 12.41 -23.96 -11.88
CA SER A 784 12.25 -24.72 -10.61
C SER A 784 10.91 -25.45 -10.46
N ASN A 785 9.80 -24.93 -11.01
CA ASN A 785 8.47 -25.55 -10.92
C ASN A 785 7.55 -25.08 -12.06
N CYS A 786 6.46 -25.80 -12.33
CA CYS A 786 5.38 -25.37 -13.21
C CYS A 786 4.01 -25.88 -12.74
N THR A 787 2.95 -25.14 -13.03
CA THR A 787 1.57 -25.58 -12.83
C THR A 787 0.97 -25.93 -14.18
N VAL A 788 0.29 -27.08 -14.26
CA VAL A 788 -0.37 -27.55 -15.49
C VAL A 788 -1.75 -28.08 -15.19
N HIS A 789 -2.63 -28.08 -16.19
CA HIS A 789 -3.94 -28.71 -16.10
C HIS A 789 -3.87 -30.14 -16.68
N ALA A 790 -3.97 -31.13 -15.78
CA ALA A 790 -3.90 -32.55 -16.09
C ALA A 790 -4.97 -33.33 -15.31
N ASN A 791 -5.52 -34.39 -15.90
CA ASN A 791 -6.54 -35.25 -15.26
C ASN A 791 -7.78 -34.49 -14.75
N GLY A 792 -8.15 -33.39 -15.40
CA GLY A 792 -9.32 -32.58 -15.02
C GLY A 792 -9.13 -31.67 -13.80
N ARG A 793 -7.88 -31.42 -13.39
CA ARG A 793 -7.53 -30.49 -12.30
C ARG A 793 -6.18 -29.81 -12.56
N ARG A 794 -5.87 -28.76 -11.81
CA ARG A 794 -4.53 -28.16 -11.78
C ARG A 794 -3.59 -28.98 -10.88
N GLU A 795 -2.37 -29.23 -11.35
CA GLU A 795 -1.31 -29.96 -10.63
C GLU A 795 -0.02 -29.12 -10.63
N LEU A 796 0.68 -29.08 -9.49
CA LEU A 796 1.95 -28.37 -9.34
C LEU A 796 3.11 -29.37 -9.47
N HIS A 797 3.92 -29.22 -10.50
CA HIS A 797 5.13 -30.02 -10.71
C HIS A 797 6.36 -29.26 -10.20
N TRP A 798 7.16 -29.94 -9.38
CA TRP A 798 8.42 -29.44 -8.85
C TRP A 798 9.60 -30.14 -9.53
N LYS A 799 10.59 -29.36 -9.97
CA LYS A 799 11.76 -29.88 -10.64
C LYS A 799 12.75 -30.42 -9.62
N LEU A 800 12.97 -31.73 -9.68
CA LEU A 800 14.05 -32.41 -8.95
C LEU A 800 15.13 -32.94 -9.88
N ASP A 801 14.73 -33.32 -11.10
CA ASP A 801 15.60 -33.75 -12.19
C ASP A 801 14.87 -33.53 -13.55
N ARG A 802 15.55 -33.74 -14.67
CA ARG A 802 14.98 -33.68 -16.03
C ARG A 802 14.46 -35.04 -16.50
N ASP A 803 13.52 -35.59 -15.73
CA ASP A 803 12.87 -36.86 -16.11
C ASP A 803 11.75 -36.66 -17.14
N GLU A 804 11.21 -37.78 -17.64
CA GLU A 804 10.14 -37.78 -18.66
C GLU A 804 8.87 -37.08 -18.16
N ALA A 805 8.53 -37.24 -16.88
CA ALA A 805 7.37 -36.60 -16.26
C ALA A 805 7.52 -35.08 -16.18
N TRP A 806 8.70 -34.58 -15.80
CA TRP A 806 9.02 -33.15 -15.79
C TRP A 806 8.99 -32.57 -17.21
N ASN A 807 9.61 -33.25 -18.18
CA ASN A 807 9.62 -32.78 -19.57
C ASN A 807 8.19 -32.72 -20.16
N ALA A 808 7.36 -33.72 -19.90
CA ALA A 808 5.95 -33.71 -20.30
C ALA A 808 5.16 -32.56 -19.65
N ALA A 809 5.40 -32.27 -18.37
CA ALA A 809 4.78 -31.14 -17.68
C ALA A 809 5.24 -29.78 -18.26
N VAL A 810 6.53 -29.62 -18.58
CA VAL A 810 7.04 -28.40 -19.23
C VAL A 810 6.44 -28.21 -20.63
N GLU A 811 6.29 -29.28 -21.41
CA GLU A 811 5.63 -29.23 -22.72
C GLU A 811 4.15 -28.83 -22.58
N ARG A 812 3.44 -29.39 -21.61
CA ARG A 812 2.03 -29.05 -21.32
C ARG A 812 1.89 -27.59 -20.89
N ALA A 813 2.72 -27.12 -19.97
CA ALA A 813 2.74 -25.72 -19.55
C ALA A 813 3.01 -24.77 -20.72
N ALA A 814 3.91 -25.15 -21.64
CA ALA A 814 4.18 -24.36 -22.84
C ALA A 814 2.97 -24.31 -23.80
N LEU A 815 2.20 -25.39 -23.91
CA LEU A 815 0.95 -25.40 -24.70
C LEU A 815 -0.10 -24.47 -24.08
N GLU A 816 -0.32 -24.56 -22.76
CA GLU A 816 -1.25 -23.69 -22.02
C GLU A 816 -0.86 -22.21 -22.14
N GLN A 817 0.44 -21.90 -22.00
CA GLN A 817 0.95 -20.54 -22.20
C GLN A 817 0.72 -20.06 -23.64
N ASN A 818 0.89 -20.91 -24.65
CA ASN A 818 0.63 -20.54 -26.04
C ASN A 818 -0.86 -20.26 -26.30
N ALA A 819 -1.77 -20.99 -25.63
CA ALA A 819 -3.21 -20.75 -25.69
C ALA A 819 -3.60 -19.44 -24.98
N GLU A 820 -2.97 -19.10 -23.85
CA GLU A 820 -3.11 -17.79 -23.21
C GLU A 820 -2.55 -16.65 -24.08
N ASP A 821 -1.38 -16.83 -24.69
CA ASP A 821 -0.79 -15.86 -25.63
C ASP A 821 -1.71 -15.57 -26.84
N ALA A 822 -2.47 -16.56 -27.31
CA ALA A 822 -3.45 -16.38 -28.38
C ALA A 822 -4.64 -15.51 -27.94
N ARG A 823 -5.13 -15.72 -26.71
CA ARG A 823 -6.16 -14.88 -26.07
C ARG A 823 -5.64 -13.47 -25.78
N LEU A 824 -4.38 -13.34 -25.37
CA LEU A 824 -3.74 -12.05 -25.16
C LEU A 824 -3.60 -11.25 -26.46
N LEU A 825 -3.30 -11.92 -27.58
CA LEU A 825 -3.31 -11.31 -28.91
C LEU A 825 -4.73 -10.83 -29.28
N TYR A 826 -5.76 -11.66 -29.06
CA TYR A 826 -7.16 -11.27 -29.29
C TYR A 826 -7.55 -10.02 -28.50
N VAL A 827 -7.18 -9.95 -27.21
CA VAL A 827 -7.43 -8.76 -26.38
C VAL A 827 -6.76 -7.55 -27.01
N GLY A 828 -5.48 -7.62 -27.38
CA GLY A 828 -4.74 -6.53 -28.01
C GLY A 828 -5.37 -6.03 -29.31
N LEU A 829 -5.76 -6.94 -30.20
CA LEU A 829 -6.40 -6.61 -31.48
C LEU A 829 -7.77 -5.95 -31.30
N THR A 830 -8.51 -6.30 -30.24
CA THR A 830 -9.88 -5.82 -30.01
C THR A 830 -9.99 -4.53 -29.19
N ARG A 831 -8.86 -3.88 -28.89
CA ARG A 831 -8.85 -2.59 -28.15
C ARG A 831 -9.09 -1.37 -29.06
N ALA A 832 -8.87 -1.50 -30.36
CA ALA A 832 -8.98 -0.38 -31.29
C ALA A 832 -10.43 -0.03 -31.59
N GLU A 833 -10.77 1.25 -31.48
CA GLU A 833 -12.03 1.78 -32.00
C GLU A 833 -11.92 2.04 -33.49
N HIS A 834 -10.82 2.65 -33.96
CA HIS A 834 -10.75 3.18 -35.31
C HIS A 834 -9.66 2.60 -36.20
N ALA A 835 -8.47 2.29 -35.67
CA ALA A 835 -7.42 1.65 -36.47
C ALA A 835 -6.41 0.87 -35.62
N LEU A 836 -5.87 -0.18 -36.22
CA LEU A 836 -4.81 -1.03 -35.69
C LEU A 836 -3.52 -0.87 -36.49
N TRP A 837 -2.39 -0.91 -35.80
CA TRP A 837 -1.07 -1.00 -36.40
C TRP A 837 -0.28 -2.13 -35.77
N ILE A 838 0.29 -3.03 -36.58
CA ILE A 838 1.09 -4.17 -36.11
C ILE A 838 2.43 -4.23 -36.86
N ALA A 839 3.50 -4.67 -36.19
CA ALA A 839 4.79 -4.94 -36.83
C ALA A 839 5.02 -6.45 -37.03
N ALA A 840 5.52 -6.81 -38.22
CA ALA A 840 5.84 -8.16 -38.64
C ALA A 840 7.08 -8.18 -39.58
N GLY A 841 7.37 -9.32 -40.21
CA GLY A 841 8.48 -9.50 -41.17
C GLY A 841 9.63 -10.32 -40.60
N ASP A 842 10.87 -9.91 -40.85
CA ASP A 842 12.10 -10.60 -40.44
C ASP A 842 12.42 -10.41 -38.94
N LEU A 843 11.41 -10.51 -38.07
CA LEU A 843 11.55 -10.36 -36.62
C LEU A 843 11.95 -11.69 -35.97
N THR A 844 12.72 -11.62 -34.87
CA THR A 844 13.11 -12.80 -34.08
C THR A 844 11.89 -13.63 -33.70
N GLY A 845 11.91 -14.90 -34.12
CA GLY A 845 10.96 -15.91 -33.67
C GLY A 845 9.51 -15.70 -34.11
N LEU A 846 9.23 -14.84 -35.10
CA LEU A 846 7.87 -14.60 -35.61
C LEU A 846 7.10 -15.91 -35.86
N ALA A 847 7.73 -16.90 -36.49
CA ALA A 847 7.12 -18.21 -36.78
C ALA A 847 6.63 -18.99 -35.54
N ARG A 848 7.11 -18.66 -34.34
CA ARG A 848 6.67 -19.27 -33.07
C ARG A 848 5.53 -18.48 -32.41
N THR A 849 5.31 -17.23 -32.81
CA THR A 849 4.25 -16.37 -32.27
C THR A 849 2.87 -16.81 -32.75
N ARG A 850 1.83 -16.36 -32.04
CA ARG A 850 0.43 -16.61 -32.43
C ARG A 850 -0.04 -15.71 -33.58
N LEU A 851 0.76 -14.72 -33.97
CA LEU A 851 0.49 -13.86 -35.13
C LEU A 851 0.87 -14.54 -36.46
N ALA A 852 1.85 -15.45 -36.45
CA ALA A 852 2.34 -16.07 -37.69
C ALA A 852 1.26 -16.77 -38.54
N PRO A 853 0.34 -17.58 -37.98
CA PRO A 853 -0.74 -18.19 -38.77
C PRO A 853 -1.64 -17.15 -39.45
N MET A 854 -1.91 -16.02 -38.77
CA MET A 854 -2.74 -14.92 -39.29
C MET A 854 -2.10 -14.18 -40.46
N LEU A 855 -0.76 -14.21 -40.57
CA LEU A 855 0.03 -13.52 -41.60
C LEU A 855 0.61 -14.50 -42.64
N SER A 856 0.09 -15.72 -42.72
CA SER A 856 0.61 -16.78 -43.59
C SER A 856 0.47 -16.46 -45.08
N ASP A 857 -0.54 -15.67 -45.46
CA ASP A 857 -0.79 -15.20 -46.82
C ASP A 857 -0.88 -13.66 -46.86
N LEU A 858 0.28 -12.99 -46.91
CA LEU A 858 0.35 -11.53 -46.98
C LEU A 858 -0.24 -10.94 -48.27
N ASP A 859 -0.25 -11.70 -49.38
CA ASP A 859 -0.80 -11.23 -50.65
C ASP A 859 -2.34 -11.17 -50.59
N ALA A 860 -2.97 -12.19 -49.98
CA ALA A 860 -4.41 -12.15 -49.68
C ALA A 860 -4.76 -10.98 -48.78
N LEU A 861 -4.00 -10.76 -47.70
CA LEU A 861 -4.19 -9.62 -46.80
C LEU A 861 -4.02 -8.28 -47.52
N ARG A 862 -3.04 -8.15 -48.42
CA ARG A 862 -2.82 -6.92 -49.22
C ARG A 862 -3.99 -6.62 -50.16
N SER A 863 -4.73 -7.64 -50.59
CA SER A 863 -5.91 -7.48 -51.45
C SER A 863 -7.18 -7.07 -50.70
N HIS A 864 -7.18 -7.15 -49.37
CA HIS A 864 -8.34 -6.81 -48.54
C HIS A 864 -8.49 -5.27 -48.42
N PRO A 865 -9.68 -4.68 -48.66
CA PRO A 865 -9.86 -3.23 -48.72
C PRO A 865 -9.54 -2.50 -47.41
N ASP A 866 -9.78 -3.16 -46.28
CA ASP A 866 -9.58 -2.58 -44.94
C ASP A 866 -8.17 -2.80 -44.36
N ILE A 867 -7.26 -3.45 -45.10
CA ILE A 867 -5.91 -3.81 -44.65
C ILE A 867 -4.86 -3.15 -45.55
N ALA A 868 -3.92 -2.43 -44.94
CA ALA A 868 -2.76 -1.86 -45.61
C ALA A 868 -1.47 -2.60 -45.21
N VAL A 869 -0.84 -3.29 -46.16
CA VAL A 869 0.49 -3.91 -45.97
C VAL A 869 1.57 -2.93 -46.44
N VAL A 870 2.40 -2.45 -45.51
CA VAL A 870 3.44 -1.44 -45.79
C VAL A 870 4.81 -2.06 -45.58
N GLU A 871 5.53 -2.26 -46.69
CA GLU A 871 6.87 -2.90 -46.71
C GLU A 871 8.00 -1.88 -46.75
N GLY A 872 9.13 -2.21 -46.12
CA GLY A 872 10.36 -1.43 -46.25
C GLY A 872 11.29 -1.56 -45.03
N PRO A 873 12.51 -0.99 -45.10
CA PRO A 873 13.42 -0.94 -43.96
C PRO A 873 12.87 -0.04 -42.85
N ALA A 874 13.44 -0.15 -41.64
CA ALA A 874 13.18 0.82 -40.58
C ALA A 874 13.58 2.23 -41.05
N GLU A 875 12.65 3.19 -40.94
CA GLU A 875 12.90 4.59 -41.27
C GLU A 875 13.87 5.20 -40.25
N PRO A 876 14.75 6.14 -40.64
CA PRO A 876 15.55 6.88 -39.69
C PRO A 876 14.65 7.66 -38.72
N ARG A 877 15.14 7.87 -37.50
CA ARG A 877 14.39 8.60 -36.46
C ARG A 877 13.91 9.96 -36.99
N PRO A 878 12.60 10.27 -36.90
CA PRO A 878 12.07 11.58 -37.31
C PRO A 878 12.69 12.75 -36.55
N ALA A 879 12.59 13.95 -37.12
CA ALA A 879 12.96 15.19 -36.42
C ALA A 879 12.01 15.45 -35.23
N GLN A 880 12.47 16.25 -34.27
CA GLN A 880 11.66 16.59 -33.09
C GLN A 880 10.41 17.40 -33.50
N LEU A 881 9.23 16.98 -33.03
CA LEU A 881 7.99 17.74 -33.18
C LEU A 881 8.10 19.05 -32.40
N ALA A 882 7.79 20.17 -33.08
CA ALA A 882 7.80 21.48 -32.43
C ALA A 882 6.79 21.53 -31.27
N PHE A 883 7.19 22.15 -30.17
CA PHE A 883 6.34 22.41 -29.00
C PHE A 883 5.22 23.39 -29.37
N VAL A 884 4.00 23.10 -28.93
CA VAL A 884 2.86 24.02 -29.09
C VAL A 884 2.81 24.87 -27.83
N ALA A 885 3.15 26.16 -27.94
CA ALA A 885 3.02 27.09 -26.82
C ALA A 885 1.54 27.19 -26.41
N GLU A 886 1.24 26.86 -25.16
CA GLU A 886 -0.03 27.25 -24.56
C GLU A 886 -0.04 28.79 -24.43
N GLY A 887 -1.22 29.40 -24.56
CA GLY A 887 -1.36 30.86 -24.52
C GLY A 887 -0.85 31.49 -23.22
N GLU A 888 -0.83 32.82 -23.15
CA GLU A 888 -0.38 33.54 -21.95
C GLU A 888 -1.15 33.10 -20.69
N LEU A 889 -0.41 32.63 -19.68
CA LEU A 889 -0.97 32.33 -18.37
C LEU A 889 -1.47 33.61 -17.71
N PRO A 890 -2.62 33.58 -17.00
CA PRO A 890 -3.07 34.74 -16.25
C PRO A 890 -2.08 35.08 -15.11
N PRO A 891 -1.93 36.36 -14.74
CA PRO A 891 -1.03 36.76 -13.67
C PRO A 891 -1.42 36.13 -12.33
N VAL A 892 -0.42 35.70 -11.55
CA VAL A 892 -0.61 35.13 -10.20
C VAL A 892 -1.27 36.18 -9.30
N ARG A 893 -2.33 35.78 -8.58
CA ARG A 893 -3.00 36.67 -7.62
C ARG A 893 -2.11 36.87 -6.39
N ALA A 894 -1.73 38.12 -6.11
CA ALA A 894 -1.04 38.47 -4.88
C ALA A 894 -2.02 38.66 -3.71
N LEU A 895 -1.62 38.24 -2.51
CA LEU A 895 -2.37 38.46 -1.29
C LEU A 895 -2.30 39.96 -0.91
N THR A 896 -3.42 40.68 -0.98
CA THR A 896 -3.49 42.11 -0.61
C THR A 896 -3.92 42.34 0.84
N ARG A 897 -4.50 41.33 1.50
CA ARG A 897 -4.93 41.39 2.90
C ARG A 897 -3.80 40.88 3.81
N ARG A 898 -3.50 41.61 4.88
CA ARG A 898 -2.70 41.06 5.99
C ARG A 898 -3.56 40.10 6.80
N VAL A 899 -3.10 38.88 6.98
CA VAL A 899 -3.72 37.90 7.90
C VAL A 899 -3.17 38.20 9.30
N PRO A 900 -3.99 38.63 10.26
CA PRO A 900 -3.54 38.76 11.64
C PRO A 900 -3.37 37.37 12.25
N HIS A 901 -2.17 37.07 12.75
CA HIS A 901 -1.81 35.79 13.37
C HIS A 901 -1.87 35.84 14.91
N ASP A 902 -2.33 36.95 15.49
CA ASP A 902 -2.11 37.28 16.89
C ASP A 902 -3.29 36.93 17.83
N TRP A 903 -4.39 36.38 17.32
CA TRP A 903 -5.52 35.91 18.14
C TRP A 903 -5.28 34.46 18.60
N TRP A 904 -5.25 34.22 19.91
CA TRP A 904 -4.92 32.92 20.50
C TRP A 904 -5.66 32.65 21.83
N VAL A 905 -5.71 31.38 22.26
CA VAL A 905 -6.15 30.99 23.61
C VAL A 905 -4.91 30.70 24.45
N TYR A 906 -4.60 31.59 25.39
CA TYR A 906 -3.41 31.54 26.22
C TYR A 906 -3.71 30.91 27.59
N SER A 907 -2.77 30.13 28.11
CA SER A 907 -2.69 29.78 29.54
C SER A 907 -1.46 30.39 30.20
N PHE A 908 -1.41 30.42 31.54
CA PHE A 908 -0.21 30.85 32.26
C PHE A 908 1.01 30.04 31.84
N THR A 909 0.91 28.70 31.82
CA THR A 909 2.00 27.79 31.47
C THR A 909 2.53 28.06 30.05
N GLN A 910 1.63 28.32 29.09
CA GLN A 910 2.03 28.70 27.72
C GLN A 910 2.77 30.04 27.67
N LEU A 911 2.38 31.03 28.48
CA LEU A 911 3.09 32.31 28.56
C LEU A 911 4.44 32.16 29.26
N ALA A 912 4.51 31.41 30.36
CA ALA A 912 5.74 31.18 31.12
C ALA A 912 6.81 30.49 30.27
N HIS A 913 6.42 29.48 29.47
CA HIS A 913 7.32 28.72 28.59
C HIS A 913 7.52 29.30 27.18
N ALA A 914 6.92 30.46 26.86
CA ALA A 914 6.96 31.04 25.51
C ALA A 914 8.39 31.34 24.99
N ASP A 915 9.38 31.48 25.88
CA ASP A 915 10.79 31.73 25.53
C ASP A 915 11.63 30.45 25.39
N ALA A 916 11.11 29.28 25.79
CA ALA A 916 11.85 28.01 25.82
C ALA A 916 11.90 27.27 24.47
N GLY A 917 11.37 27.86 23.39
CA GLY A 917 11.48 27.31 22.03
C GLY A 917 10.64 26.05 21.75
N HIS A 918 9.80 25.60 22.69
CA HIS A 918 8.80 24.56 22.44
C HIS A 918 7.64 25.12 21.61
N ASP A 919 7.15 24.33 20.64
CA ASP A 919 6.04 24.68 19.76
C ASP A 919 4.78 25.02 20.55
N THR A 920 4.56 26.32 20.78
CA THR A 920 3.34 26.83 21.42
C THR A 920 2.06 26.51 20.62
N GLU A 921 2.18 26.06 19.37
CA GLU A 921 1.06 25.60 18.53
C GLU A 921 0.60 24.17 18.85
N ALA A 922 1.50 23.28 19.30
CA ALA A 922 1.17 21.88 19.63
C ALA A 922 0.49 21.72 21.00
N ALA A 923 0.75 22.64 21.93
CA ALA A 923 0.19 22.62 23.29
C ALA A 923 -1.28 23.08 23.38
N ALA A 924 -1.97 23.30 22.26
CA ALA A 924 -3.35 23.79 22.20
C ALA A 924 -4.42 22.68 22.19
N THR A 925 -4.03 21.44 21.88
CA THR A 925 -4.94 20.27 21.86
C THR A 925 -4.92 19.43 23.13
N GLU A 926 -3.96 19.65 24.01
CA GLU A 926 -3.93 18.98 25.32
C GLU A 926 -4.69 19.84 26.34
N ALA A 927 -5.61 19.21 27.07
CA ALA A 927 -6.19 19.84 28.25
C ALA A 927 -5.03 20.22 29.20
N PRO A 928 -4.97 21.45 29.73
CA PRO A 928 -3.89 21.84 30.63
C PRO A 928 -3.86 20.88 31.82
N ALA A 929 -2.80 20.09 31.93
CA ALA A 929 -2.62 19.15 33.04
C ALA A 929 -2.41 19.94 34.34
N PRO A 930 -3.14 19.62 35.43
CA PRO A 930 -3.12 20.39 36.68
C PRO A 930 -1.73 20.46 37.35
N ALA A 931 -0.84 19.49 37.11
CA ALA A 931 0.50 19.46 37.74
C ALA A 931 1.70 19.56 36.76
N ALA A 932 1.54 20.13 35.56
CA ALA A 932 2.64 20.38 34.62
C ALA A 932 3.55 21.58 35.01
N ASP A 933 3.56 21.97 36.29
CA ASP A 933 4.24 23.14 36.83
C ASP A 933 5.70 22.87 37.30
N GLU A 934 6.21 21.65 37.06
CA GLU A 934 7.60 21.28 37.35
C GLU A 934 8.50 21.53 36.12
N PRO A 935 9.47 22.46 36.16
CA PRO A 935 10.43 22.60 35.08
C PRO A 935 11.29 21.34 34.99
N ALA A 936 11.40 20.77 33.79
CA ALA A 936 12.33 19.69 33.49
C ALA A 936 13.77 20.21 33.57
N GLY A 937 14.39 20.08 34.73
CA GLY A 937 15.82 20.27 34.94
C GLY A 937 16.27 21.73 34.98
N ILE A 938 16.45 22.24 36.19
CA ILE A 938 17.63 22.96 36.70
C ILE A 938 17.36 23.06 38.20
N ASP A 939 18.09 22.28 39.00
CA ASP A 939 18.15 22.53 40.44
C ASP A 939 18.57 23.99 40.65
N PRO A 940 17.84 24.81 41.42
CA PRO A 940 18.32 26.13 41.75
C PRO A 940 19.66 25.95 42.46
N ALA A 941 20.75 26.35 41.78
CA ALA A 941 22.09 26.36 42.33
C ALA A 941 22.16 27.42 43.45
N VAL A 942 21.62 27.09 44.62
CA VAL A 942 21.87 27.80 45.85
C VAL A 942 23.08 27.14 46.46
N GLU A 943 24.22 27.85 46.51
CA GLU A 943 25.39 27.42 47.28
C GLU A 943 24.94 27.07 48.70
N ALA A 944 24.94 25.78 49.02
CA ALA A 944 24.67 25.29 50.36
C ALA A 944 25.81 25.75 51.28
N GLY A 945 25.51 26.66 52.20
CA GLY A 945 26.39 26.91 53.34
C GLY A 945 26.58 25.63 54.16
N PRO A 946 27.69 25.49 54.92
CA PRO A 946 28.13 24.20 55.48
C PRO A 946 27.22 23.55 56.53
N ASP A 947 26.10 24.17 56.92
CA ASP A 947 25.32 23.79 58.12
C ASP A 947 23.95 23.14 57.85
N THR A 948 23.62 22.71 56.61
CA THR A 948 22.29 22.14 56.29
C THR A 948 22.26 20.64 55.96
N VAL A 949 23.13 19.82 56.57
CA VAL A 949 23.10 18.35 56.39
C VAL A 949 22.86 17.63 57.71
N ALA A 950 21.64 17.74 58.24
CA ALA A 950 21.14 16.81 59.26
C ALA A 950 19.60 16.79 59.22
N GLY A 951 19.02 15.82 58.50
CA GLY A 951 17.59 15.48 58.62
C GLY A 951 16.73 15.54 57.34
N ALA A 952 17.25 15.19 56.15
CA ALA A 952 16.38 14.95 54.99
C ALA A 952 15.97 13.48 54.94
N ASP A 953 14.66 13.21 55.01
CA ASP A 953 14.10 11.86 54.88
C ASP A 953 14.47 11.21 53.53
N PRO A 954 14.63 9.87 53.49
CA PRO A 954 14.88 9.14 52.25
C PRO A 954 13.75 9.36 51.24
N VAL A 955 14.14 9.59 49.98
CA VAL A 955 13.24 9.97 48.90
C VAL A 955 12.81 8.74 48.14
N ASP A 956 11.52 8.54 48.00
CA ASP A 956 10.99 7.55 47.08
C ASP A 956 10.82 8.15 45.67
N PRO A 957 11.59 7.71 44.66
CA PRO A 957 11.47 8.22 43.30
C PRO A 957 10.12 7.89 42.64
N ARG A 958 9.39 6.87 43.12
CA ARG A 958 8.07 6.47 42.58
C ARG A 958 7.03 7.60 42.70
N PHE A 959 7.15 8.44 43.73
CA PHE A 959 6.17 9.47 44.10
C PHE A 959 6.72 10.88 43.88
N THR A 960 7.27 11.12 42.69
CA THR A 960 7.82 12.41 42.22
C THR A 960 7.35 12.72 40.80
N GLY A 961 7.56 13.95 40.32
CA GLY A 961 7.15 14.37 38.97
C GLY A 961 5.70 14.83 38.84
N SER A 962 5.36 15.32 37.65
CA SER A 962 4.02 15.80 37.27
C SER A 962 2.93 14.75 37.45
N ARG A 963 3.21 13.47 37.15
CA ARG A 963 2.28 12.34 37.35
C ARG A 963 1.83 12.21 38.81
N PHE A 964 2.77 12.19 39.75
CA PHE A 964 2.42 12.16 41.18
C PHE A 964 1.77 13.46 41.64
N GLY A 965 2.15 14.59 41.03
CA GLY A 965 1.47 15.87 41.22
C GLY A 965 -0.03 15.78 40.90
N ASN A 966 -0.41 15.22 39.76
CA ASN A 966 -1.82 15.02 39.39
C ASN A 966 -2.56 14.18 40.44
N VAL A 967 -1.97 13.05 40.87
CA VAL A 967 -2.55 12.22 41.94
C VAL A 967 -2.85 13.03 43.21
N LEU A 968 -1.93 13.91 43.62
CA LEU A 968 -2.12 14.74 44.80
C LEU A 968 -3.28 15.74 44.62
N HIS A 969 -3.42 16.34 43.44
CA HIS A 969 -4.53 17.25 43.14
C HIS A 969 -5.86 16.49 43.13
N ASP A 970 -5.93 15.34 42.45
CA ASP A 970 -7.12 14.49 42.41
C ASP A 970 -7.53 14.02 43.82
N ALA A 971 -6.55 13.67 44.66
CA ALA A 971 -6.78 13.31 46.06
C ALA A 971 -7.37 14.48 46.87
N LEU A 972 -6.82 15.69 46.71
CA LEU A 972 -7.29 16.90 47.39
C LEU A 972 -8.65 17.39 46.86
N GLU A 973 -8.98 17.13 45.60
CA GLU A 973 -10.29 17.46 45.04
C GLU A 973 -11.40 16.57 45.63
N ASN A 974 -11.13 15.27 45.74
CA ASN A 974 -12.16 14.26 46.03
C ASN A 974 -12.28 13.89 47.51
N THR A 975 -11.34 14.33 48.37
CA THR A 975 -11.38 14.02 49.80
C THR A 975 -12.37 14.89 50.58
N ASP A 976 -13.01 14.31 51.60
CA ASP A 976 -13.87 15.07 52.52
C ASP A 976 -13.04 15.77 53.61
N PHE A 977 -12.79 17.06 53.41
CA PHE A 977 -11.99 17.91 54.30
C PHE A 977 -12.43 17.80 55.77
N ALA A 978 -13.74 17.71 56.07
CA ALA A 978 -14.22 17.69 57.45
C ALA A 978 -13.79 16.44 58.23
N ARG A 979 -13.52 15.32 57.53
CA ARG A 979 -13.05 14.07 58.14
C ARG A 979 -11.61 14.17 58.65
N TRP A 980 -10.84 15.14 58.18
CA TRP A 980 -9.45 15.36 58.57
C TRP A 980 -9.27 16.25 59.81
N ALA A 981 -10.35 16.79 60.39
CA ALA A 981 -10.28 17.76 61.50
C ALA A 981 -9.58 17.26 62.78
N GLY A 982 -9.52 15.95 62.98
CA GLY A 982 -8.83 15.32 64.11
C GLY A 982 -7.51 14.65 63.75
N TRP A 983 -7.08 14.70 62.49
CA TRP A 983 -5.89 13.99 62.01
C TRP A 983 -4.61 14.62 62.58
N GLN A 984 -3.66 13.77 62.99
CA GLN A 984 -2.34 14.17 63.43
C GLN A 984 -1.25 13.44 62.62
N PRO A 985 -0.06 14.05 62.41
CA PRO A 985 1.02 13.41 61.67
C PRO A 985 1.38 12.03 62.22
N GLY A 986 1.46 11.04 61.32
CA GLY A 986 1.71 9.63 61.65
C GLY A 986 0.43 8.80 61.90
N GLN A 987 -0.76 9.39 61.83
CA GLN A 987 -2.02 8.64 61.84
C GLN A 987 -2.42 8.18 60.42
N PRO A 988 -3.08 7.02 60.28
CA PRO A 988 -3.63 6.60 59.00
C PRO A 988 -4.75 7.55 58.53
N ALA A 989 -5.07 7.48 57.23
CA ALA A 989 -6.17 8.26 56.66
C ALA A 989 -7.48 7.97 57.39
N PRO A 990 -8.35 8.98 57.60
CA PRO A 990 -9.68 8.78 58.17
C PRO A 990 -10.49 7.73 57.42
N GLU A 991 -11.46 7.12 58.10
CA GLU A 991 -12.34 6.07 57.54
C GLU A 991 -12.92 6.52 56.19
N GLU A 992 -12.93 5.62 55.20
CA GLU A 992 -13.32 5.85 53.79
C GLU A 992 -12.39 6.74 52.95
N GLN A 993 -11.51 7.57 53.55
CA GLN A 993 -10.61 8.44 52.78
C GLN A 993 -9.41 7.71 52.20
N ALA A 994 -8.92 6.65 52.86
CA ALA A 994 -7.83 5.82 52.32
C ALA A 994 -8.17 5.21 50.96
N GLN A 995 -9.45 4.89 50.72
CA GLN A 995 -9.88 4.37 49.42
C GLN A 995 -9.86 5.46 48.34
N VAL A 996 -10.23 6.71 48.66
CA VAL A 996 -10.14 7.84 47.73
C VAL A 996 -8.70 8.09 47.28
N LEU A 997 -7.75 8.03 48.21
CA LEU A 997 -6.32 8.15 47.89
C LEU A 997 -5.81 7.00 47.02
N ARG A 998 -6.30 5.78 47.30
CA ARG A 998 -5.98 4.59 46.50
C ARG A 998 -6.53 4.70 45.08
N ASP A 999 -7.76 5.18 44.94
CA ASP A 999 -8.41 5.36 43.64
C ASP A 999 -7.68 6.41 42.79
N ALA A 1000 -7.20 7.51 43.39
CA ALA A 1000 -6.39 8.52 42.70
C ALA A 1000 -5.08 7.96 42.14
N LEU A 1001 -4.36 7.12 42.92
CA LEU A 1001 -3.16 6.43 42.45
C LEU A 1001 -3.44 5.45 41.32
N ALA A 1002 -4.52 4.66 41.45
CA ALA A 1002 -4.90 3.67 40.45
C ALA A 1002 -5.30 4.33 39.12
N GLN A 1003 -5.99 5.47 39.16
CA GLN A 1003 -6.40 6.23 37.97
C GLN A 1003 -5.21 6.77 37.17
N GLU A 1004 -4.15 7.20 37.86
CA GLU A 1004 -2.89 7.63 37.23
C GLU A 1004 -1.96 6.44 36.90
N GLY A 1005 -2.43 5.19 37.03
CA GLY A 1005 -1.77 3.97 36.56
C GLY A 1005 -0.66 3.40 37.46
N TYR A 1006 -0.64 3.74 38.75
CA TYR A 1006 0.31 3.14 39.70
C TYR A 1006 0.02 1.64 39.86
N ALA A 1007 1.07 0.83 40.01
CA ALA A 1007 0.94 -0.62 40.15
C ALA A 1007 0.37 -0.99 41.52
N ASP A 1008 -0.39 -2.10 41.60
CA ASP A 1008 -1.03 -2.57 42.84
C ASP A 1008 -0.06 -2.71 44.03
N GLU A 1009 1.19 -3.10 43.75
CA GLU A 1009 2.25 -3.26 44.77
C GLU A 1009 2.74 -1.93 45.36
N ASP A 1010 2.56 -0.82 44.64
CA ASP A 1010 2.96 0.53 45.08
C ASP A 1010 1.82 1.30 45.75
N LEU A 1011 0.57 0.80 45.68
CA LEU A 1011 -0.61 1.54 46.12
C LEU A 1011 -0.60 1.79 47.64
N ASP A 1012 -0.22 0.81 48.45
CA ASP A 1012 -0.24 0.97 49.91
C ASP A 1012 0.81 1.99 50.38
N ASP A 1013 2.05 1.90 49.85
CA ASP A 1013 3.11 2.90 50.10
C ASP A 1013 2.69 4.30 49.61
N GLY A 1014 2.03 4.37 48.46
CA GLY A 1014 1.51 5.61 47.89
C GLY A 1014 0.38 6.21 48.73
N VAL A 1015 -0.54 5.39 49.25
CA VAL A 1015 -1.62 5.82 50.14
C VAL A 1015 -1.05 6.37 51.44
N ASP A 1016 -0.02 5.74 52.01
CA ASP A 1016 0.66 6.24 53.21
C ASP A 1016 1.31 7.61 52.96
N MET A 1017 1.98 7.77 51.81
CA MET A 1017 2.59 9.04 51.42
C MET A 1017 1.55 10.13 51.16
N LEU A 1018 0.46 9.83 50.43
CA LEU A 1018 -0.63 10.76 50.19
C LEU A 1018 -1.36 11.11 51.48
N THR A 1019 -1.54 10.17 52.40
CA THR A 1019 -2.17 10.42 53.70
C THR A 1019 -1.41 11.50 54.46
N ALA A 1020 -0.07 11.41 54.48
CA ALA A 1020 0.76 12.44 55.09
C ALA A 1020 0.60 13.80 54.38
N LEU A 1021 0.70 13.84 53.05
CA LEU A 1021 0.61 15.09 52.30
C LEU A 1021 -0.77 15.76 52.40
N VAL A 1022 -1.84 15.00 52.19
CA VAL A 1022 -3.23 15.48 52.28
C VAL A 1022 -3.55 15.89 53.72
N GLY A 1023 -3.18 15.08 54.71
CA GLY A 1023 -3.40 15.38 56.11
C GLY A 1023 -2.71 16.68 56.55
N GLN A 1024 -1.44 16.86 56.21
CA GLN A 1024 -0.70 18.10 56.50
C GLN A 1024 -1.35 19.30 55.79
N THR A 1025 -1.73 19.14 54.52
CA THR A 1025 -2.37 20.21 53.71
C THR A 1025 -3.71 20.66 54.31
N LEU A 1026 -4.52 19.72 54.78
CA LEU A 1026 -5.86 20.03 55.29
C LEU A 1026 -5.88 20.53 56.75
N THR A 1027 -4.84 20.22 57.53
CA THR A 1027 -4.76 20.54 58.97
C THR A 1027 -3.81 21.67 59.32
N VAL A 1028 -2.92 22.10 58.41
CA VAL A 1028 -2.03 23.24 58.65
C VAL A 1028 -2.82 24.52 58.93
N ALA A 1029 -2.34 25.31 59.88
CA ALA A 1029 -2.91 26.62 60.17
C ALA A 1029 -2.68 27.58 58.99
N LEU A 1030 -3.75 28.23 58.54
CA LEU A 1030 -3.72 29.25 57.50
C LEU A 1030 -3.49 30.65 58.11
N PRO A 1031 -2.85 31.59 57.39
CA PRO A 1031 -2.52 32.93 57.91
C PRO A 1031 -3.73 33.78 58.34
N GLU A 1032 -4.90 33.54 57.73
CA GLU A 1032 -6.18 34.17 58.07
C GLU A 1032 -6.88 33.53 59.28
N GLY A 1033 -6.32 32.46 59.84
CA GLY A 1033 -6.86 31.71 60.97
C GLY A 1033 -7.58 30.42 60.56
N GLY A 1034 -7.47 29.39 61.41
CA GLY A 1034 -8.00 28.03 61.21
C GLY A 1034 -7.33 27.25 60.07
N ALA A 1035 -7.94 26.16 59.61
CA ALA A 1035 -7.39 25.29 58.57
C ALA A 1035 -8.41 24.95 57.47
N LEU A 1036 -7.99 24.24 56.41
CA LEU A 1036 -8.87 23.86 55.30
C LEU A 1036 -9.95 22.84 55.72
N HIS A 1037 -9.66 21.94 56.67
CA HIS A 1037 -10.65 20.99 57.18
C HIS A 1037 -11.90 21.66 57.79
N ASP A 1038 -11.74 22.88 58.32
CA ASP A 1038 -12.81 23.66 58.93
C ASP A 1038 -13.69 24.40 57.92
N VAL A 1039 -13.31 24.43 56.64
CA VAL A 1039 -14.04 25.16 55.60
C VAL A 1039 -15.24 24.33 55.13
N PRO A 1040 -16.49 24.79 55.32
CA PRO A 1040 -17.68 24.05 54.89
C PRO A 1040 -17.71 23.78 53.37
N ALA A 1041 -18.34 22.69 52.96
CA ALA A 1041 -18.40 22.28 51.55
C ALA A 1041 -19.12 23.31 50.64
N ASP A 1042 -20.09 24.06 51.17
CA ASP A 1042 -20.80 25.14 50.46
C ASP A 1042 -20.03 26.47 50.42
N ALA A 1043 -18.98 26.60 51.23
CA ALA A 1043 -18.07 27.74 51.27
C ALA A 1043 -16.78 27.50 50.47
N ARG A 1044 -16.67 26.37 49.75
CA ARG A 1044 -15.52 26.06 48.89
C ARG A 1044 -15.94 25.50 47.55
N ARG A 1045 -15.09 25.66 46.55
CA ARG A 1045 -15.27 25.09 45.21
C ARG A 1045 -13.90 24.71 44.67
N ALA A 1046 -13.72 23.42 44.44
CA ALA A 1046 -12.54 22.91 43.75
C ALA A 1046 -12.63 23.19 42.24
N GLU A 1047 -11.47 23.32 41.61
CA GLU A 1047 -11.30 23.28 40.16
C GLU A 1047 -12.16 24.28 39.38
N ILE A 1048 -12.09 25.57 39.73
CA ILE A 1048 -12.77 26.60 38.95
C ILE A 1048 -11.99 26.85 37.66
N GLU A 1049 -12.53 26.38 36.54
CA GLU A 1049 -12.08 26.77 35.20
C GLU A 1049 -12.60 28.16 34.82
N PHE A 1050 -11.75 29.00 34.25
CA PHE A 1050 -12.14 30.32 33.76
C PHE A 1050 -11.66 30.57 32.34
N HIS A 1051 -12.43 31.38 31.61
CA HIS A 1051 -12.06 31.94 30.32
C HIS A 1051 -12.40 33.42 30.31
N PHE A 1052 -11.43 34.29 30.03
CA PHE A 1052 -11.72 35.71 29.87
C PHE A 1052 -11.07 36.29 28.62
N ALA A 1053 -11.79 37.20 27.96
CA ALA A 1053 -11.31 37.87 26.77
C ALA A 1053 -10.17 38.86 27.10
N MET A 1054 -9.14 38.80 26.26
CA MET A 1054 -8.04 39.75 26.18
C MET A 1054 -8.15 40.49 24.84
N GLN A 1055 -8.43 41.78 24.92
CA GLN A 1055 -8.32 42.67 23.77
C GLN A 1055 -6.84 42.89 23.40
N PRO A 1056 -6.52 43.39 22.19
CA PRO A 1056 -5.15 43.62 21.76
C PRO A 1056 -4.32 44.38 22.82
N THR A 1057 -3.43 43.66 23.47
CA THR A 1057 -2.61 44.14 24.58
C THR A 1057 -1.15 44.12 24.17
N ALA A 1058 -0.49 45.29 24.16
CA ALA A 1058 0.93 45.37 23.84
C ALA A 1058 1.77 44.72 24.96
N VAL A 1059 2.62 43.75 24.61
CA VAL A 1059 3.49 43.06 25.57
C VAL A 1059 4.35 44.04 26.40
N PRO A 1060 4.95 45.10 25.82
CA PRO A 1060 5.68 46.09 26.61
C PRO A 1060 4.83 46.79 27.68
N ALA A 1061 3.56 47.08 27.40
CA ALA A 1061 2.68 47.75 28.37
C ALA A 1061 2.32 46.83 29.54
N LEU A 1062 2.17 45.52 29.28
CA LEU A 1062 1.97 44.52 30.32
C LEU A 1062 3.22 44.38 31.19
N LEU A 1063 4.40 44.27 30.58
CA LEU A 1063 5.66 44.17 31.33
C LEU A 1063 5.96 45.46 32.12
N ASP A 1064 5.74 46.64 31.55
CA ASP A 1064 5.90 47.91 32.26
C ASP A 1064 5.02 47.98 33.53
N LEU A 1065 3.76 47.53 33.42
CA LEU A 1065 2.85 47.44 34.57
C LEU A 1065 3.35 46.46 35.63
N LEU A 1066 3.74 45.25 35.22
CA LEU A 1066 4.24 44.22 36.13
C LEU A 1066 5.52 44.67 36.83
N HIS A 1067 6.48 45.23 36.08
CA HIS A 1067 7.75 45.74 36.61
C HIS A 1067 7.55 46.91 37.58
N ALA A 1068 6.64 47.83 37.30
CA ALA A 1068 6.33 48.96 38.19
C ALA A 1068 5.82 48.51 39.56
N HIS A 1069 5.12 47.37 39.60
CA HIS A 1069 4.66 46.73 40.84
C HIS A 1069 5.60 45.64 41.37
N GLY A 1070 6.78 45.49 40.76
CA GLY A 1070 7.86 44.62 41.24
C GLY A 1070 7.74 43.15 40.85
N LEU A 1071 6.82 42.79 39.95
CA LEU A 1071 6.60 41.43 39.45
C LEU A 1071 7.43 41.13 38.19
N VAL A 1072 7.86 39.88 38.02
CA VAL A 1072 8.57 39.34 36.82
C VAL A 1072 9.66 40.26 36.24
N ARG A 1073 10.47 40.90 37.11
CA ARG A 1073 11.41 41.98 36.74
C ARG A 1073 12.46 41.60 35.68
N GLU A 1074 12.76 40.31 35.56
CA GLU A 1074 13.76 39.80 34.63
C GLU A 1074 13.17 39.53 33.23
N ARG A 1075 11.85 39.43 33.13
CA ARG A 1075 11.15 39.07 31.89
C ARG A 1075 11.17 40.24 30.90
N ARG A 1076 11.47 39.91 29.63
CA ARG A 1076 11.55 40.90 28.54
C ARG A 1076 10.55 40.66 27.40
N GLY A 1077 9.83 39.55 27.43
CA GLY A 1077 8.85 39.16 26.42
C GLY A 1077 8.08 37.90 26.80
N PHE A 1078 7.19 37.49 25.89
CA PHE A 1078 6.49 36.20 25.91
C PHE A 1078 6.70 35.52 24.55
N GLY A 1079 7.95 35.10 24.27
CA GLY A 1079 8.40 34.63 22.96
C GLY A 1079 8.56 35.76 21.95
N THR A 1080 8.30 35.47 20.67
CA THR A 1080 8.39 36.46 19.57
C THR A 1080 7.17 37.37 19.45
N ARG A 1081 6.17 37.21 20.34
CA ARG A 1081 4.89 37.92 20.29
C ARG A 1081 5.05 39.39 20.69
N ARG A 1082 4.51 40.30 19.88
CA ARG A 1082 4.50 41.75 20.18
C ARG A 1082 3.21 42.21 20.86
N ARG A 1083 2.13 41.45 20.68
CA ARG A 1083 0.80 41.69 21.23
C ARG A 1083 0.19 40.37 21.70
N LEU A 1084 -0.67 40.45 22.71
CA LEU A 1084 -1.53 39.35 23.17
C LEU A 1084 -2.98 39.72 22.85
N GLU A 1085 -3.69 38.85 22.13
CA GLU A 1085 -5.08 39.05 21.75
C GLU A 1085 -5.80 37.70 21.76
N GLY A 1086 -7.02 37.62 22.32
CA GLY A 1086 -7.83 36.40 22.31
C GLY A 1086 -8.40 36.05 23.68
N LEU A 1087 -8.15 34.84 24.19
CA LEU A 1087 -8.68 34.37 25.48
C LEU A 1087 -7.55 34.02 26.44
N MET A 1088 -7.73 34.28 27.72
CA MET A 1088 -6.92 33.71 28.80
C MET A 1088 -7.73 32.60 29.47
N THR A 1089 -7.15 31.41 29.59
CA THR A 1089 -7.71 30.25 30.27
C THR A 1089 -6.83 29.80 31.43
N GLY A 1090 -7.44 29.17 32.43
CA GLY A 1090 -6.76 28.55 33.55
C GLY A 1090 -7.74 27.84 34.48
N LYS A 1091 -7.17 27.10 35.43
CA LYS A 1091 -7.90 26.31 36.42
C LYS A 1091 -7.39 26.66 37.81
N ILE A 1092 -8.28 27.08 38.69
CA ILE A 1092 -7.97 27.41 40.08
C ILE A 1092 -8.28 26.17 40.92
N ASP A 1093 -7.27 25.62 41.60
CA ASP A 1093 -7.42 24.37 42.38
C ASP A 1093 -8.50 24.47 43.45
N LEU A 1094 -8.48 25.53 44.27
CA LEU A 1094 -9.50 25.75 45.28
C LEU A 1094 -9.83 27.23 45.43
N THR A 1095 -11.11 27.55 45.35
CA THR A 1095 -11.64 28.84 45.81
C THR A 1095 -12.48 28.62 47.05
N TYR A 1096 -12.25 29.40 48.11
CA TYR A 1096 -13.05 29.30 49.34
C TYR A 1096 -13.34 30.64 49.99
N VAL A 1097 -14.33 30.64 50.89
CA VAL A 1097 -14.79 31.82 51.61
C VAL A 1097 -14.57 31.64 53.11
N ARG A 1098 -13.91 32.62 53.73
CA ARG A 1098 -13.74 32.68 55.19
C ARG A 1098 -13.92 34.11 55.68
N ASP A 1099 -14.69 34.29 56.76
CA ASP A 1099 -15.00 35.59 57.36
C ASP A 1099 -15.49 36.66 56.34
N GLY A 1100 -16.27 36.21 55.35
CA GLY A 1100 -16.82 37.06 54.28
C GLY A 1100 -15.83 37.42 53.16
N ARG A 1101 -14.62 36.84 53.14
CA ARG A 1101 -13.60 37.07 52.10
C ARG A 1101 -13.37 35.84 51.24
N TRP A 1102 -13.17 36.06 49.95
CA TRP A 1102 -12.86 35.04 48.94
C TRP A 1102 -11.35 34.86 48.79
N TYR A 1103 -10.90 33.62 48.76
CA TYR A 1103 -9.48 33.25 48.62
C TYR A 1103 -9.30 32.37 47.39
N VAL A 1104 -8.19 32.59 46.69
CA VAL A 1104 -7.66 31.68 45.67
C VAL A 1104 -6.61 30.82 46.34
N LEU A 1105 -6.63 29.51 46.10
CA LEU A 1105 -5.63 28.60 46.60
C LEU A 1105 -5.16 27.67 45.48
N ASP A 1106 -3.85 27.44 45.47
CA ASP A 1106 -3.13 26.62 44.50
C ASP A 1106 -2.22 25.66 45.27
N TYR A 1107 -2.34 24.36 44.97
CA TYR A 1107 -1.54 23.30 45.58
C TYR A 1107 -0.27 23.09 44.76
N LYS A 1108 0.88 23.01 45.43
CA LYS A 1108 2.18 22.81 44.78
C LYS A 1108 2.85 21.58 45.33
N SER A 1109 3.02 20.57 44.48
CA SER A 1109 3.78 19.35 44.77
C SER A 1109 5.30 19.54 44.61
N ASN A 1110 5.76 20.75 44.22
CA ASN A 1110 7.16 21.08 43.97
C ASN A 1110 8.06 20.73 45.15
N ARG A 1111 9.24 20.21 44.83
CA ARG A 1111 10.28 19.95 45.82
C ARG A 1111 11.30 21.09 45.87
N LEU A 1112 11.51 21.65 47.04
CA LEU A 1112 12.46 22.76 47.26
C LEU A 1112 13.57 22.37 48.24
N PRO A 1113 14.76 23.02 48.17
CA PRO A 1113 15.84 22.84 49.16
C PRO A 1113 15.44 23.20 50.60
N GLY A 1114 14.36 23.96 50.76
CA GLY A 1114 13.67 24.23 52.02
C GLY A 1114 12.42 25.07 51.78
N TYR A 1115 11.51 25.07 52.76
CA TYR A 1115 10.18 25.68 52.65
C TYR A 1115 9.96 26.85 53.62
N ASP A 1116 11.04 27.47 54.09
CA ASP A 1116 10.96 28.71 54.85
C ASP A 1116 10.58 29.89 53.93
N PRO A 1117 10.07 31.01 54.50
CA PRO A 1117 9.57 32.13 53.70
C PRO A 1117 10.56 32.71 52.69
N ALA A 1118 11.88 32.69 52.98
CA ALA A 1118 12.87 33.25 52.06
C ALA A 1118 13.06 32.34 50.83
N ARG A 1119 13.09 31.01 51.04
CA ARG A 1119 13.18 30.04 49.95
C ARG A 1119 11.90 29.95 49.12
N LEU A 1120 10.72 30.06 49.76
CA LEU A 1120 9.45 30.15 49.03
C LEU A 1120 9.39 31.39 48.14
N ALA A 1121 9.87 32.55 48.61
CA ALA A 1121 9.91 33.76 47.79
C ALA A 1121 10.80 33.59 46.54
N ILE A 1122 11.92 32.85 46.66
CA ILE A 1122 12.78 32.52 45.51
C ILE A 1122 12.06 31.59 44.54
N ALA A 1123 11.38 30.56 45.04
CA ALA A 1123 10.62 29.63 44.20
C ALA A 1123 9.48 30.32 43.43
N MET A 1124 8.74 31.21 44.11
CA MET A 1124 7.68 32.02 43.48
C MET A 1124 8.20 32.90 42.35
N GLN A 1125 9.38 33.50 42.53
CA GLN A 1125 10.02 34.33 41.49
C GLN A 1125 10.56 33.50 40.33
N HIS A 1126 11.22 32.38 40.62
CA HIS A 1126 11.86 31.53 39.60
C HIS A 1126 10.83 30.90 38.66
N SER A 1127 9.74 30.36 39.20
CA SER A 1127 8.66 29.77 38.40
C SER A 1127 7.62 30.80 37.93
N GLU A 1128 7.83 32.09 38.24
CA GLU A 1128 6.92 33.19 37.96
C GLU A 1128 5.46 32.97 38.43
N TYR A 1129 5.28 32.20 39.51
CA TYR A 1129 3.96 31.94 40.09
C TYR A 1129 3.28 33.23 40.57
N ASP A 1130 4.02 34.31 40.81
CA ASP A 1130 3.41 35.63 41.07
C ASP A 1130 2.56 36.14 39.89
N LEU A 1131 2.91 35.80 38.65
CA LEU A 1131 2.11 36.12 37.46
C LEU A 1131 0.86 35.24 37.37
N GLN A 1132 0.98 33.93 37.60
CA GLN A 1132 -0.16 33.01 37.70
C GLN A 1132 -1.15 33.48 38.75
N ALA A 1133 -0.64 33.80 39.93
CA ALA A 1133 -1.39 34.31 41.06
C ALA A 1133 -2.21 35.56 40.72
N LEU A 1134 -1.59 36.50 39.98
CA LEU A 1134 -2.26 37.71 39.55
C LEU A 1134 -3.33 37.42 38.49
N ILE A 1135 -3.07 36.52 37.54
CA ILE A 1135 -4.06 36.07 36.54
C ILE A 1135 -5.27 35.44 37.21
N TYR A 1136 -5.07 34.54 38.18
CA TYR A 1136 -6.16 33.89 38.93
C TYR A 1136 -6.93 34.90 39.77
N THR A 1137 -6.23 35.87 40.37
CA THR A 1137 -6.84 36.99 41.08
C THR A 1137 -7.74 37.82 40.16
N VAL A 1138 -7.28 38.15 38.95
CA VAL A 1138 -8.08 38.89 37.94
C VAL A 1138 -9.28 38.05 37.47
N ALA A 1139 -9.09 36.74 37.26
CA ALA A 1139 -10.17 35.83 36.89
C ALA A 1139 -11.28 35.81 37.95
N LEU A 1140 -10.92 35.59 39.22
CA LEU A 1140 -11.88 35.60 40.33
C LEU A 1140 -12.49 36.99 40.53
N HIS A 1141 -11.71 38.07 40.41
CA HIS A 1141 -12.20 39.45 40.46
C HIS A 1141 -13.28 39.72 39.40
N ARG A 1142 -13.02 39.34 38.14
CA ARG A 1142 -14.00 39.47 37.04
C ARG A 1142 -15.26 38.67 37.33
N TRP A 1143 -15.12 37.44 37.81
CA TRP A 1143 -16.24 36.57 38.12
C TRP A 1143 -17.10 37.09 39.28
N LEU A 1144 -16.48 37.50 40.40
CA LEU A 1144 -17.18 38.08 41.54
C LEU A 1144 -17.87 39.40 41.18
N ARG A 1145 -17.19 40.27 40.43
CA ARG A 1145 -17.79 41.51 39.92
C ARG A 1145 -19.00 41.24 39.03
N PHE A 1146 -18.94 40.20 38.19
CA PHE A 1146 -20.06 39.76 37.37
C PHE A 1146 -21.22 39.20 38.21
N ARG A 1147 -20.94 38.40 39.24
CA ARG A 1147 -21.96 37.72 40.05
C ARG A 1147 -22.62 38.61 41.10
N LEU A 1148 -21.85 39.47 41.76
CA LEU A 1148 -22.27 40.30 42.89
C LEU A 1148 -22.55 41.76 42.48
N GLY A 1149 -22.11 42.18 41.28
CA GLY A 1149 -22.38 43.51 40.74
C GLY A 1149 -21.86 44.63 41.64
N ALA A 1150 -22.69 45.66 41.86
CA ALA A 1150 -22.34 46.83 42.67
C ALA A 1150 -22.13 46.51 44.17
N GLN A 1151 -22.46 45.30 44.62
CA GLN A 1151 -22.23 44.89 46.00
C GLN A 1151 -20.79 44.43 46.23
N TYR A 1152 -20.01 44.14 45.18
CA TYR A 1152 -18.64 43.67 45.31
C TYR A 1152 -17.62 44.81 45.41
N ASP A 1153 -16.69 44.68 46.36
CA ASP A 1153 -15.53 45.56 46.52
C ASP A 1153 -14.26 44.72 46.69
N LEU A 1154 -13.26 44.93 45.84
CA LEU A 1154 -12.02 44.14 45.83
C LEU A 1154 -11.25 44.25 47.18
N ALA A 1155 -11.22 45.43 47.79
CA ALA A 1155 -10.49 45.65 49.04
C ALA A 1155 -11.19 45.06 50.27
N ARG A 1156 -12.52 44.91 50.23
CA ARG A 1156 -13.32 44.30 51.30
C ARG A 1156 -13.46 42.79 51.14
N ASP A 1157 -13.78 42.33 49.93
CA ASP A 1157 -14.28 40.97 49.69
C ASP A 1157 -13.18 39.99 49.25
N MET A 1158 -12.01 40.45 48.78
CA MET A 1158 -10.91 39.56 48.37
C MET A 1158 -9.88 39.37 49.48
N GLY A 1159 -9.67 38.12 49.89
CA GLY A 1159 -8.73 37.70 50.93
C GLY A 1159 -7.28 37.49 50.45
N GLY A 1160 -7.09 37.34 49.14
CA GLY A 1160 -5.78 37.13 48.50
C GLY A 1160 -5.57 35.69 48.06
N ILE A 1161 -4.32 35.33 47.79
CA ILE A 1161 -3.92 34.02 47.27
C ILE A 1161 -3.12 33.22 48.30
N ARG A 1162 -3.26 31.90 48.25
CA ARG A 1162 -2.50 30.91 49.03
C ARG A 1162 -1.85 29.91 48.10
N TYR A 1163 -0.53 29.79 48.18
CA TYR A 1163 0.21 28.69 47.57
C TYR A 1163 0.60 27.73 48.68
N LEU A 1164 0.13 26.50 48.60
CA LEU A 1164 0.44 25.44 49.56
C LEU A 1164 1.46 24.50 48.96
N PHE A 1165 2.72 24.62 49.36
CA PHE A 1165 3.77 23.68 48.96
C PHE A 1165 3.67 22.41 49.82
N CYS A 1166 2.83 21.47 49.38
CA CYS A 1166 2.32 20.35 50.18
C CYS A 1166 3.41 19.49 50.83
N ARG A 1167 4.59 19.36 50.18
CA ARG A 1167 5.75 18.61 50.70
C ARG A 1167 6.46 19.31 51.87
N GLY A 1168 6.27 20.61 52.04
CA GLY A 1168 6.89 21.43 53.07
C GLY A 1168 6.00 21.73 54.27
N LEU A 1169 4.73 21.32 54.21
CA LEU A 1169 3.73 21.63 55.23
C LEU A 1169 3.92 20.76 56.48
N ASP A 1170 3.86 21.42 57.64
CA ASP A 1170 3.91 20.76 58.94
C ASP A 1170 2.88 21.40 59.89
N ALA A 1171 1.78 20.68 60.14
CA ALA A 1171 0.67 21.11 60.98
C ALA A 1171 1.04 21.16 62.48
N THR A 1172 2.17 20.59 62.91
CA THR A 1172 2.63 20.69 64.30
C THR A 1172 3.33 22.01 64.60
N ARG A 1173 3.70 22.74 63.55
CA ARG A 1173 4.50 23.96 63.62
C ARG A 1173 3.63 25.20 63.47
N ALA A 1174 3.72 26.10 64.45
CA ALA A 1174 2.97 27.36 64.44
C ALA A 1174 3.47 28.37 63.40
N ASP A 1175 4.68 28.21 62.88
CA ASP A 1175 5.24 29.05 61.81
C ASP A 1175 4.87 28.58 60.39
N SER A 1176 4.12 27.47 60.28
CA SER A 1176 3.48 26.96 59.06
C SER A 1176 4.39 27.01 57.81
N PRO A 1177 5.54 26.32 57.83
CA PRO A 1177 6.44 26.25 56.67
C PRO A 1177 5.68 25.70 55.45
N GLY A 1178 6.05 26.14 54.24
CA GLY A 1178 5.39 25.73 53.00
C GLY A 1178 4.13 26.50 52.62
N VAL A 1179 3.62 27.39 53.48
CA VAL A 1179 2.49 28.28 53.14
C VAL A 1179 3.01 29.63 52.65
N TYR A 1180 2.75 29.97 51.38
CA TYR A 1180 2.95 31.32 50.85
C TYR A 1180 1.62 32.04 50.73
N ALA A 1181 1.53 33.23 51.32
CA ALA A 1181 0.34 34.07 51.29
C ALA A 1181 0.67 35.44 50.73
N HIS A 1182 -0.10 35.86 49.73
CA HIS A 1182 0.06 37.16 49.09
C HIS A 1182 -1.28 37.83 48.86
N ARG A 1183 -1.28 39.17 48.90
CA ARG A 1183 -2.44 39.99 48.55
C ARG A 1183 -1.98 41.13 47.68
N PHE A 1184 -2.40 41.11 46.42
CA PHE A 1184 -2.08 42.18 45.47
C PHE A 1184 -2.78 43.49 45.84
N ASP A 1185 -2.11 44.61 45.53
CA ASP A 1185 -2.70 45.93 45.61
C ASP A 1185 -3.92 46.00 44.66
N PRO A 1186 -5.11 46.44 45.14
CA PRO A 1186 -6.28 46.64 44.28
C PRO A 1186 -5.99 47.44 43.00
N VAL A 1187 -5.07 48.43 43.08
CA VAL A 1187 -4.66 49.24 41.92
C VAL A 1187 -4.03 48.40 40.82
N LEU A 1188 -3.22 47.39 41.17
CA LEU A 1188 -2.58 46.51 40.20
C LEU A 1188 -3.60 45.58 39.52
N VAL A 1189 -4.53 45.02 40.29
CA VAL A 1189 -5.56 44.10 39.76
C VAL A 1189 -6.48 44.84 38.80
N ASP A 1190 -6.96 46.04 39.18
CA ASP A 1190 -7.79 46.89 38.32
C ASP A 1190 -7.03 47.36 37.07
N ALA A 1191 -5.74 47.69 37.22
CA ALA A 1191 -4.87 48.04 36.11
C ALA A 1191 -4.72 46.88 35.11
N MET A 1192 -4.43 45.67 35.57
CA MET A 1192 -4.30 44.51 34.70
C MET A 1192 -5.63 44.14 34.02
N ASP A 1193 -6.74 44.22 34.75
CA ASP A 1193 -8.09 44.04 34.20
C ASP A 1193 -8.39 45.05 33.08
N ALA A 1194 -8.10 46.34 33.32
CA ALA A 1194 -8.30 47.41 32.34
C ALA A 1194 -7.38 47.28 31.12
N LEU A 1195 -6.15 46.81 31.34
CA LEU A 1195 -5.18 46.56 30.27
C LEU A 1195 -5.70 45.51 29.29
N PHE A 1196 -6.22 44.38 29.82
CA PHE A 1196 -6.84 43.31 29.02
C PHE A 1196 -8.20 43.71 28.41
N ALA A 1197 -8.86 44.75 28.91
CA ALA A 1197 -10.10 45.27 28.35
C ALA A 1197 -9.92 46.21 27.14
N GLY A 1198 -8.68 46.56 26.75
CA GLY A 1198 -8.36 47.03 25.39
C GLY A 1198 -8.56 48.51 25.03
N GLY A 1199 -8.64 49.44 25.98
CA GLY A 1199 -8.76 50.86 25.62
C GLY A 1199 -7.41 51.48 25.21
N GLU A 1200 -7.19 51.88 23.95
CA GLU A 1200 -5.96 52.61 23.54
C GLU A 1200 -5.68 53.86 24.40
N HIS A 1201 -6.74 54.58 24.81
CA HIS A 1201 -6.66 55.71 25.75
C HIS A 1201 -6.40 55.28 27.20
N ALA A 1202 -6.76 54.06 27.60
CA ALA A 1202 -6.45 53.51 28.93
C ALA A 1202 -5.00 53.00 28.98
N GLN A 1203 -4.55 52.32 27.93
CA GLN A 1203 -3.17 51.84 27.75
C GLN A 1203 -2.17 52.99 27.72
N ALA A 1204 -2.46 54.07 26.98
CA ALA A 1204 -1.60 55.27 26.94
C ALA A 1204 -1.55 56.01 28.29
N ARG A 1205 -2.69 56.17 28.98
CA ARG A 1205 -2.75 56.81 30.31
C ARG A 1205 -2.07 55.97 31.40
N MET A 1206 -2.15 54.64 31.32
CA MET A 1206 -1.49 53.75 32.27
C MET A 1206 0.02 53.70 32.06
N ALA A 1207 0.49 53.65 30.80
CA ALA A 1207 1.92 53.73 30.51
C ALA A 1207 2.54 55.08 30.93
N ALA A 1208 1.79 56.19 30.80
CA ALA A 1208 2.19 57.49 31.33
C ALA A 1208 2.27 57.49 32.88
N ARG A 1209 1.23 56.98 33.56
CA ARG A 1209 1.20 56.84 35.03
C ARG A 1209 2.30 55.94 35.58
N ALA A 1210 2.57 54.79 34.95
CA ALA A 1210 3.61 53.87 35.36
C ALA A 1210 5.02 54.48 35.22
N ARG A 1211 5.21 55.43 34.30
CA ARG A 1211 6.45 56.21 34.13
C ARG A 1211 6.55 57.44 35.05
N GLY A 1212 5.56 57.70 35.90
CA GLY A 1212 5.54 58.88 36.78
C GLY A 1212 5.23 60.20 36.07
N GLU A 1213 4.70 60.14 34.84
CA GLU A 1213 4.23 61.32 34.11
C GLU A 1213 2.76 61.57 34.49
N ALA A 1214 2.44 62.80 34.93
CA ALA A 1214 1.13 63.18 35.49
C ALA A 1214 0.01 63.17 34.46
#